data_AF-A0AAV6U1K5-F1
#
_entry.id   AF-A0AAV6U1K5-F1
#
_cell.length_a   1.000
_cell.length_b   1.000
_cell.length_c   1.000
_cell.angle_alpha   90.00
_cell.angle_beta   90.00
_cell.angle_gamma   90.00
#
_symmetry.space_group_name_H-M   'P 1'
#
loop_
_entity.id
_entity.type
_entity.pdbx_description
1 polymer ?
#
loop_
_entity_poly.entity_id
_entity_poly.type
_entity_poly.pdbx_seq_one_letter_code
_entity_poly.pdbx_strand_id
1 'polypeptide(L)'
;MACIEKLKASDTVDERFIHLSKCIARNVYVLKRQLKCTYSKLPWEEIEFCLIAFLNSRTTDEGINLIYSSVLHKTKILAYLDRFSCCLKTESDNVKDSATKKLYCYPNMKREDVTKSISSISPEFVQLYEDYNAIRDVHSLEKIKNSIKLSLSAEPTTKEGQLVVIRTLQVCGEYFKNTVESPKLSTSTVEMLLSLLPRNTRQIIINLRDSLSHSKSSGKRMDIEKNEDPNFFKNIQNDIKKINSAIIQMLLKSKISVVKLFMQKILDSETLEEIQENITALNNLKLAKSTDFGNSITSSDDISEIEKLVKDLTNKMSNKTYYEKQLLAIIYHTLDIEKRKFDSLEANYLSGTLNCLALLKHFRKFGENGVRMLKAQTNRVLTTNASKEVVQSADLEDTLRTFMKLFLCISSKVSKEDEELFETLIFKVFAFVELRVGNVKWLTKFRDELKYFDKLKTTSSCSEKGATNKVMQSEHLTSKVSALEEILNKNNLTLQLALNFSTYESDKKIQAVVEMLLLDIMSIFKDLTHNLLSIEENSPVLVGSSLRNHLAHGNVLFDILQNKSSLSIVINAKKIVTEKIDHQKKIGKLISNDPIKLKTKCDQELKIIDVQNSLFDALKYGSLEEVKKSIEKGADLKARNQHLWTSLHFAAQGGNKQMEFF
;
A
#
# COMPACT_ATOMS: atom_id res chain seq x y z
N MET A 1 -11.81 -1.37 -24.05
CA MET A 1 -13.15 -1.10 -24.63
C MET A 1 -13.98 -2.39 -24.73
N ALA A 2 -13.69 -3.35 -25.60
CA ALA A 2 -14.52 -4.56 -25.75
C ALA A 2 -14.78 -5.33 -24.43
N CYS A 3 -13.76 -5.50 -23.58
CA CYS A 3 -13.95 -6.14 -22.26
C CYS A 3 -14.87 -5.33 -21.34
N ILE A 4 -14.87 -3.99 -21.42
CA ILE A 4 -15.70 -3.11 -20.59
C ILE A 4 -17.17 -3.28 -20.97
N GLU A 5 -17.47 -3.34 -22.26
CA GLU A 5 -18.84 -3.61 -22.75
C GLU A 5 -19.36 -4.98 -22.29
N LYS A 6 -18.53 -6.03 -22.39
CA LYS A 6 -18.89 -7.36 -21.86
C LYS A 6 -19.12 -7.37 -20.35
N LEU A 7 -18.45 -6.48 -19.62
CA LEU A 7 -18.48 -6.40 -18.16
C LEU A 7 -19.70 -5.62 -17.67
N LYS A 8 -20.16 -4.61 -18.43
CA LYS A 8 -21.44 -3.92 -18.20
C LYS A 8 -22.66 -4.84 -18.30
N ALA A 9 -22.58 -5.88 -19.13
CA ALA A 9 -23.65 -6.85 -19.33
C ALA A 9 -23.76 -7.91 -18.21
N SER A 10 -22.86 -7.91 -17.23
CA SER A 10 -22.94 -8.81 -16.07
C SER A 10 -23.75 -8.15 -14.96
N ASP A 11 -24.70 -8.89 -14.36
CA ASP A 11 -25.55 -8.40 -13.26
C ASP A 11 -24.90 -8.58 -11.87
N THR A 12 -23.99 -9.54 -11.71
CA THR A 12 -23.31 -9.83 -10.44
C THR A 12 -21.79 -9.61 -10.52
N VAL A 13 -21.05 -9.86 -9.43
CA VAL A 13 -19.58 -9.92 -9.43
C VAL A 13 -19.20 -11.40 -9.41
N ASP A 14 -19.30 -12.02 -10.58
CA ASP A 14 -19.00 -13.44 -10.82
C ASP A 14 -17.57 -13.65 -11.35
N GLU A 15 -17.18 -14.89 -11.59
CA GLU A 15 -15.86 -15.22 -12.13
C GLU A 15 -15.58 -14.56 -13.47
N ARG A 16 -16.62 -14.42 -14.29
CA ARG A 16 -16.54 -13.74 -15.58
C ARG A 16 -16.21 -12.26 -15.40
N PHE A 17 -16.86 -11.59 -14.46
CA PHE A 17 -16.55 -10.21 -14.07
C PHE A 17 -15.09 -10.11 -13.63
N ILE A 18 -14.66 -10.97 -12.69
CA ILE A 18 -13.27 -10.99 -12.18
C ILE A 18 -12.28 -11.19 -13.33
N HIS A 19 -12.54 -12.12 -14.23
CA HIS A 19 -11.67 -12.42 -15.36
C HIS A 19 -11.57 -11.24 -16.34
N LEU A 20 -12.70 -10.65 -16.73
CA LEU A 20 -12.73 -9.47 -17.60
C LEU A 20 -12.00 -8.28 -16.95
N SER A 21 -12.22 -8.04 -15.66
CA SER A 21 -11.49 -7.03 -14.88
C SER A 21 -9.98 -7.29 -14.89
N LYS A 22 -9.54 -8.56 -14.74
CA LYS A 22 -8.12 -8.92 -14.87
C LYS A 22 -7.58 -8.64 -16.29
N CYS A 23 -8.33 -8.96 -17.34
CA CYS A 23 -7.97 -8.59 -18.72
C CYS A 23 -7.85 -7.06 -18.89
N ILE A 24 -8.75 -6.27 -18.30
CA ILE A 24 -8.71 -4.81 -18.35
C ILE A 24 -7.48 -4.27 -17.61
N ALA A 25 -7.19 -4.75 -16.40
CA ALA A 25 -6.04 -4.33 -15.62
C ALA A 25 -4.71 -4.61 -16.35
N ARG A 26 -4.60 -5.76 -17.03
CA ARG A 26 -3.47 -6.08 -17.93
C ARG A 26 -3.31 -5.07 -19.05
N ASN A 27 -4.40 -4.76 -19.76
CA ASN A 27 -4.37 -3.79 -20.86
C ASN A 27 -3.98 -2.38 -20.37
N VAL A 28 -4.51 -1.95 -19.23
CA VAL A 28 -4.15 -0.66 -18.61
C VAL A 28 -2.65 -0.63 -18.26
N TYR A 29 -2.14 -1.70 -17.65
CA TYR A 29 -0.70 -1.84 -17.32
C TYR A 29 0.20 -1.72 -18.55
N VAL A 30 -0.19 -2.32 -19.67
CA VAL A 30 0.58 -2.26 -20.93
C VAL A 30 0.49 -0.85 -21.54
N LEU A 31 -0.73 -0.34 -21.72
CA LEU A 31 -0.98 0.93 -22.40
C LEU A 31 -0.37 2.13 -21.66
N LYS A 32 -0.45 2.16 -20.31
CA LYS A 32 0.13 3.26 -19.53
C LYS A 32 1.65 3.37 -19.67
N ARG A 33 2.34 2.30 -20.08
CA ARG A 33 3.80 2.33 -20.35
C ARG A 33 4.14 2.72 -21.78
N GLN A 34 3.19 2.53 -22.70
CA GLN A 34 3.33 2.89 -24.11
C GLN A 34 2.90 4.35 -24.39
N LEU A 35 1.92 4.85 -23.63
CA LEU A 35 1.29 6.17 -23.83
C LEU A 35 1.62 7.16 -22.70
N LYS A 36 2.90 7.21 -22.28
CA LYS A 36 3.37 8.07 -21.18
C LYS A 36 3.04 9.56 -21.37
N CYS A 37 2.99 10.02 -22.62
CA CYS A 37 2.62 11.41 -22.93
C CYS A 37 1.20 11.79 -22.50
N THR A 38 0.31 10.81 -22.33
CA THR A 38 -1.10 11.03 -21.98
C THR A 38 -1.35 11.15 -20.48
N TYR A 39 -0.32 11.06 -19.63
CA TYR A 39 -0.49 11.17 -18.17
C TYR A 39 -1.03 12.51 -17.72
N SER A 40 -0.91 13.58 -18.51
CA SER A 40 -1.53 14.88 -18.21
C SER A 40 -3.03 14.95 -18.53
N LYS A 41 -3.58 13.87 -19.13
CA LYS A 41 -4.94 13.81 -19.67
C LYS A 41 -5.75 12.61 -19.19
N LEU A 42 -5.09 11.52 -18.80
CA LEU A 42 -5.73 10.27 -18.40
C LEU A 42 -5.25 9.83 -17.01
N PRO A 43 -6.17 9.43 -16.10
CA PRO A 43 -5.85 9.01 -14.73
C PRO A 43 -5.39 7.53 -14.70
N TRP A 44 -4.26 7.23 -15.33
CA TRP A 44 -3.76 5.85 -15.50
C TRP A 44 -3.56 5.10 -14.18
N GLU A 45 -2.90 5.74 -13.23
CA GLU A 45 -2.53 5.11 -11.94
C GLU A 45 -3.77 4.88 -11.08
N GLU A 46 -4.72 5.82 -11.08
CA GLU A 46 -5.96 5.72 -10.30
C GLU A 46 -6.88 4.61 -10.82
N ILE A 47 -7.03 4.51 -12.15
CA ILE A 47 -7.85 3.46 -12.77
C ILE A 47 -7.26 2.08 -12.51
N GLU A 48 -5.94 1.92 -12.72
CA GLU A 48 -5.26 0.66 -12.45
C GLU A 48 -5.39 0.28 -10.98
N PHE A 49 -5.08 1.21 -10.07
CA PHE A 49 -5.11 0.96 -8.63
C PHE A 49 -6.52 0.63 -8.12
N CYS A 50 -7.54 1.43 -8.46
CA CYS A 50 -8.90 1.20 -7.99
C CYS A 50 -9.46 -0.13 -8.52
N LEU A 51 -9.16 -0.50 -9.77
CA LEU A 51 -9.56 -1.80 -10.31
C LEU A 51 -8.87 -2.97 -9.59
N ILE A 52 -7.57 -2.86 -9.33
CA ILE A 52 -6.78 -3.85 -8.58
C ILE A 52 -7.28 -3.96 -7.12
N ALA A 53 -7.51 -2.84 -6.45
CA ALA A 53 -8.01 -2.80 -5.07
C ALA A 53 -9.41 -3.42 -4.96
N PHE A 54 -10.29 -3.13 -5.92
CA PHE A 54 -11.59 -3.78 -6.04
C PHE A 54 -11.45 -5.30 -6.25
N LEU A 55 -10.57 -5.74 -7.14
CA LEU A 55 -10.34 -7.18 -7.38
C LEU A 55 -9.80 -7.90 -6.14
N ASN A 56 -8.83 -7.29 -5.44
CA ASN A 56 -8.30 -7.83 -4.19
C ASN A 56 -9.39 -8.02 -3.15
N SER A 57 -10.30 -7.04 -3.01
CA SER A 57 -11.37 -7.13 -2.02
C SER A 57 -12.37 -8.26 -2.27
N ARG A 58 -12.38 -8.85 -3.47
CA ARG A 58 -13.22 -9.99 -3.85
C ARG A 58 -12.49 -11.32 -3.89
N THR A 59 -11.15 -11.31 -3.90
CA THR A 59 -10.34 -12.51 -4.14
C THR A 59 -9.44 -12.90 -2.97
N THR A 60 -9.20 -11.98 -2.02
CA THR A 60 -8.40 -12.25 -0.82
C THR A 60 -9.20 -11.96 0.46
N ASP A 61 -8.78 -12.56 1.57
CA ASP A 61 -9.33 -12.30 2.91
C ASP A 61 -8.33 -11.48 3.75
N GLU A 62 -8.01 -10.27 3.27
CA GLU A 62 -7.16 -9.32 3.97
C GLU A 62 -7.98 -8.28 4.73
N GLY A 63 -7.54 -7.88 5.93
CA GLY A 63 -8.27 -6.92 6.77
C GLY A 63 -8.46 -5.52 6.13
N ILE A 64 -7.65 -5.18 5.12
CA ILE A 64 -7.78 -3.93 4.36
C ILE A 64 -8.94 -3.96 3.34
N ASN A 65 -9.40 -5.16 2.96
CA ASN A 65 -10.38 -5.35 1.90
C ASN A 65 -11.74 -4.73 2.21
N LEU A 66 -12.08 -4.55 3.50
CA LEU A 66 -13.30 -3.85 3.83
C LEU A 66 -13.19 -2.34 3.60
N ILE A 67 -12.02 -1.74 3.83
CA ILE A 67 -11.80 -0.33 3.51
C ILE A 67 -11.97 -0.11 1.99
N TYR A 68 -11.43 -1.03 1.19
CA TYR A 68 -11.68 -1.02 -0.26
C TYR A 68 -13.17 -1.20 -0.57
N SER A 69 -13.82 -2.16 0.07
CA SER A 69 -15.24 -2.46 -0.19
C SER A 69 -16.20 -1.38 0.29
N SER A 70 -15.80 -0.51 1.23
CA SER A 70 -16.60 0.64 1.66
C SER A 70 -16.54 1.83 0.71
N VAL A 71 -15.51 1.87 -0.15
CA VAL A 71 -15.29 2.96 -1.10
C VAL A 71 -15.63 2.52 -2.53
N LEU A 72 -15.16 1.33 -2.93
CA LEU A 72 -15.24 0.78 -4.29
C LEU A 72 -16.32 -0.30 -4.40
N HIS A 73 -17.42 0.08 -5.06
CA HIS A 73 -18.51 -0.83 -5.42
C HIS A 73 -18.54 -1.06 -6.93
N LYS A 74 -19.22 -2.14 -7.36
CA LYS A 74 -19.31 -2.53 -8.78
C LYS A 74 -19.75 -1.37 -9.68
N THR A 75 -20.80 -0.65 -9.30
CA THR A 75 -21.37 0.47 -10.06
C THR A 75 -20.36 1.60 -10.27
N LYS A 76 -19.61 1.96 -9.22
CA LYS A 76 -18.53 2.97 -9.31
C LYS A 76 -17.41 2.52 -10.24
N ILE A 77 -16.91 1.28 -10.09
CA ILE A 77 -15.86 0.75 -10.96
C ILE A 77 -16.30 0.75 -12.43
N LEU A 78 -17.53 0.33 -12.71
CA LEU A 78 -18.10 0.39 -14.05
C LEU A 78 -18.15 1.82 -14.60
N ALA A 79 -18.62 2.79 -13.80
CA ALA A 79 -18.66 4.19 -14.20
C ALA A 79 -17.26 4.76 -14.50
N TYR A 80 -16.27 4.45 -13.65
CA TYR A 80 -14.88 4.89 -13.87
C TYR A 80 -14.27 4.27 -15.13
N LEU A 81 -14.47 2.97 -15.35
CA LEU A 81 -13.97 2.29 -16.53
C LEU A 81 -14.63 2.79 -17.82
N ASP A 82 -15.94 3.04 -17.79
CA ASP A 82 -16.67 3.58 -18.92
C ASP A 82 -16.15 4.97 -19.30
N ARG A 83 -16.09 5.89 -18.32
CA ARG A 83 -15.57 7.24 -18.54
C ARG A 83 -14.12 7.23 -19.03
N PHE A 84 -13.28 6.43 -18.39
CA PHE A 84 -11.89 6.25 -18.81
C PHE A 84 -11.79 5.75 -20.24
N SER A 85 -12.65 4.80 -20.64
CA SER A 85 -12.64 4.26 -22.00
C SER A 85 -13.03 5.28 -23.06
N CYS A 86 -13.98 6.16 -22.76
CA CYS A 86 -14.36 7.29 -23.62
C CYS A 86 -13.18 8.26 -23.80
N CYS A 87 -12.55 8.70 -22.71
CA CYS A 87 -11.38 9.59 -22.78
C CYS A 87 -10.20 8.94 -23.51
N LEU A 88 -9.95 7.65 -23.25
CA LEU A 88 -8.89 6.90 -23.92
C LEU A 88 -9.12 6.80 -25.44
N LYS A 89 -10.38 6.66 -25.89
CA LYS A 89 -10.71 6.64 -27.31
C LYS A 89 -10.38 7.98 -27.97
N THR A 90 -10.79 9.09 -27.37
CA THR A 90 -10.46 10.45 -27.85
C THR A 90 -8.96 10.67 -27.92
N GLU A 91 -8.21 10.29 -26.88
CA GLU A 91 -6.75 10.44 -26.89
C GLU A 91 -6.06 9.50 -27.86
N SER A 92 -6.61 8.30 -28.08
CA SER A 92 -6.10 7.40 -29.12
C SER A 92 -6.20 8.01 -30.51
N ASP A 93 -7.24 8.79 -30.80
CA ASP A 93 -7.37 9.48 -32.09
C ASP A 93 -6.35 10.63 -32.20
N ASN A 94 -6.17 11.40 -31.12
CA ASN A 94 -5.18 12.49 -31.06
C ASN A 94 -3.72 11.99 -31.22
N VAL A 95 -3.45 10.75 -30.83
CA VAL A 95 -2.11 10.16 -30.82
C VAL A 95 -1.71 9.56 -32.18
N LYS A 96 -2.66 9.28 -33.09
CA LYS A 96 -2.39 8.64 -34.38
C LYS A 96 -1.35 9.38 -35.23
N ASP A 97 -1.31 10.71 -35.13
CA ASP A 97 -0.39 11.57 -35.90
C ASP A 97 0.86 11.99 -35.12
N SER A 98 1.05 11.46 -33.91
CA SER A 98 2.17 11.84 -33.04
C SER A 98 3.43 11.03 -33.34
N ALA A 99 4.59 11.70 -33.28
CA ALA A 99 5.87 11.03 -33.45
C ALA A 99 6.08 9.94 -32.38
N THR A 100 6.45 8.72 -32.79
CA THR A 100 6.54 7.53 -31.92
C THR A 100 7.42 7.74 -30.68
N LYS A 101 8.46 8.58 -30.78
CA LYS A 101 9.33 8.93 -29.65
C LYS A 101 8.61 9.75 -28.56
N LYS A 102 7.66 10.61 -28.94
CA LYS A 102 6.91 11.45 -27.98
C LYS A 102 6.01 10.61 -27.07
N LEU A 103 5.54 9.46 -27.55
CA LEU A 103 4.64 8.59 -26.80
C LEU A 103 5.23 8.07 -25.49
N TYR A 104 6.54 7.84 -25.47
CA TYR A 104 7.25 7.26 -24.33
C TYR A 104 7.80 8.30 -23.34
N CYS A 105 7.50 9.58 -23.54
CA CYS A 105 7.95 10.65 -22.63
C CYS A 105 6.81 11.06 -21.70
N TYR A 106 7.11 11.16 -20.41
CA TYR A 106 6.18 11.74 -19.44
C TYR A 106 6.01 13.24 -19.65
N PRO A 107 4.84 13.81 -19.30
CA PRO A 107 4.69 15.26 -19.24
C PRO A 107 5.64 15.84 -18.19
N ASN A 108 6.24 16.99 -18.51
CA ASN A 108 7.10 17.73 -17.59
C ASN A 108 6.25 18.54 -16.59
N MET A 109 5.49 17.84 -15.74
CA MET A 109 4.55 18.42 -14.78
C MET A 109 4.66 17.70 -13.44
N LYS A 110 4.39 18.40 -12.34
CA LYS A 110 4.26 17.75 -11.03
C LYS A 110 2.94 16.98 -10.96
N ARG A 111 2.88 15.97 -10.09
CA ARG A 111 1.70 15.12 -9.91
C ARG A 111 0.42 15.93 -9.62
N GLU A 112 0.52 16.93 -8.75
CA GLU A 112 -0.61 17.78 -8.37
C GLU A 112 -1.14 18.59 -9.56
N ASP A 113 -0.26 19.09 -10.42
CA ASP A 113 -0.64 19.83 -11.63
C ASP A 113 -1.32 18.90 -12.64
N VAL A 114 -0.83 17.66 -12.75
CA VAL A 114 -1.47 16.61 -13.57
C VAL A 114 -2.88 16.30 -13.08
N THR A 115 -3.07 16.09 -11.77
CA THR A 115 -4.40 15.83 -11.19
C THR A 115 -5.34 16.99 -11.48
N LYS A 116 -4.90 18.24 -11.24
CA LYS A 116 -5.69 19.44 -11.52
C LYS A 116 -6.06 19.54 -12.99
N SER A 117 -5.10 19.33 -13.90
CA SER A 117 -5.32 19.35 -15.35
C SER A 117 -6.38 18.34 -15.77
N ILE A 118 -6.28 17.09 -15.31
CA ILE A 118 -7.25 16.04 -15.64
C ILE A 118 -8.63 16.40 -15.09
N SER A 119 -8.72 16.85 -13.84
CA SER A 119 -10.00 17.25 -13.24
C SER A 119 -10.64 18.46 -13.95
N SER A 120 -9.84 19.36 -14.52
CA SER A 120 -10.36 20.46 -15.34
C SER A 120 -10.88 19.99 -16.70
N ILE A 121 -10.21 19.01 -17.32
CA ILE A 121 -10.61 18.44 -18.63
C ILE A 121 -11.81 17.51 -18.47
N SER A 122 -11.90 16.78 -17.36
CA SER A 122 -12.93 15.78 -17.09
C SER A 122 -13.29 15.79 -15.61
N PRO A 123 -14.20 16.69 -15.20
CA PRO A 123 -14.67 16.83 -13.81
C PRO A 123 -15.22 15.54 -13.21
N GLU A 124 -15.66 14.59 -14.05
CA GLU A 124 -16.17 13.29 -13.62
C GLU A 124 -15.10 12.41 -12.94
N PHE A 125 -13.80 12.71 -13.14
CA PHE A 125 -12.71 12.04 -12.42
C PHE A 125 -12.44 12.60 -11.03
N VAL A 126 -13.09 13.69 -10.60
CA VAL A 126 -12.93 14.21 -9.23
C VAL A 126 -13.27 13.14 -8.20
N GLN A 127 -14.41 12.45 -8.36
CA GLN A 127 -14.80 11.36 -7.47
C GLN A 127 -13.80 10.19 -7.52
N LEU A 128 -13.24 9.87 -8.70
CA LEU A 128 -12.21 8.82 -8.83
C LEU A 128 -10.97 9.18 -7.99
N TYR A 129 -10.52 10.43 -8.05
CA TYR A 129 -9.38 10.88 -7.26
C TYR A 129 -9.66 10.88 -5.75
N GLU A 130 -10.86 11.30 -5.34
CA GLU A 130 -11.28 11.24 -3.94
C GLU A 130 -11.29 9.81 -3.40
N ASP A 131 -11.96 8.90 -4.13
CA ASP A 131 -12.03 7.49 -3.78
C ASP A 131 -10.63 6.87 -3.76
N TYR A 132 -9.80 7.13 -4.78
CA TYR A 132 -8.42 6.69 -4.85
C TYR A 132 -7.61 7.16 -3.62
N ASN A 133 -7.66 8.46 -3.31
CA ASN A 133 -6.92 9.04 -2.19
C ASN A 133 -7.35 8.42 -0.86
N ALA A 134 -8.63 8.10 -0.68
CA ALA A 134 -9.17 7.50 0.56
C ALA A 134 -8.58 6.11 0.86
N ILE A 135 -8.20 5.35 -0.17
CA ILE A 135 -7.71 3.97 -0.01
C ILE A 135 -6.22 3.79 -0.32
N ARG A 136 -5.62 4.69 -1.11
CA ARG A 136 -4.20 4.63 -1.51
C ARG A 136 -3.28 4.65 -0.29
N ASP A 137 -3.43 5.64 0.59
CA ASP A 137 -2.53 5.81 1.73
C ASP A 137 -2.60 4.59 2.65
N VAL A 138 -3.81 4.08 2.91
CA VAL A 138 -4.05 2.87 3.70
C VAL A 138 -3.31 1.67 3.10
N HIS A 139 -3.38 1.48 1.78
CA HIS A 139 -2.67 0.39 1.10
C HIS A 139 -1.16 0.47 1.32
N SER A 140 -0.58 1.63 1.07
CA SER A 140 0.86 1.85 1.18
C SER A 140 1.35 1.70 2.62
N LEU A 141 0.61 2.25 3.58
CA LEU A 141 0.88 2.13 5.00
C LEU A 141 0.84 0.67 5.47
N GLU A 142 -0.12 -0.13 5.00
CA GLU A 142 -0.19 -1.56 5.34
C GLU A 142 1.03 -2.33 4.81
N LYS A 143 1.47 -2.04 3.57
CA LYS A 143 2.67 -2.65 2.98
C LYS A 143 3.95 -2.27 3.73
N ILE A 144 4.08 -1.00 4.10
CA ILE A 144 5.22 -0.52 4.91
C ILE A 144 5.20 -1.17 6.30
N LYS A 145 4.06 -1.19 6.99
CA LYS A 145 3.90 -1.82 8.32
C LYS A 145 4.34 -3.28 8.31
N ASN A 146 3.89 -4.04 7.31
CA ASN A 146 4.23 -5.46 7.20
C ASN A 146 5.74 -5.66 6.97
N SER A 147 6.37 -4.80 6.17
CA SER A 147 7.81 -4.81 5.96
C SER A 147 8.59 -4.44 7.23
N ILE A 148 8.17 -3.41 7.96
CA ILE A 148 8.81 -3.02 9.22
C ILE A 148 8.67 -4.13 10.27
N LYS A 149 7.49 -4.76 10.40
CA LYS A 149 7.28 -5.89 11.31
C LYS A 149 8.27 -7.03 11.04
N LEU A 150 8.55 -7.33 9.76
CA LEU A 150 9.57 -8.33 9.39
C LEU A 150 10.95 -7.91 9.85
N SER A 151 11.37 -6.67 9.56
CA SER A 151 12.66 -6.12 9.98
C SER A 151 12.83 -6.12 11.51
N LEU A 152 11.83 -5.68 12.28
CA LEU A 152 11.89 -5.66 13.75
C LEU A 152 12.02 -7.07 14.37
N SER A 153 11.63 -8.11 13.64
CA SER A 153 11.77 -9.50 14.08
C SER A 153 13.06 -10.17 13.60
N ALA A 154 13.88 -9.49 12.80
CA ALA A 154 15.12 -10.00 12.24
C ALA A 154 16.32 -9.61 13.13
N GLU A 155 17.34 -10.47 13.17
CA GLU A 155 18.53 -10.27 14.00
C GLU A 155 19.53 -9.33 13.28
N PRO A 156 19.68 -8.06 13.73
CA PRO A 156 20.44 -7.03 12.99
C PRO A 156 21.95 -7.31 12.89
N THR A 157 22.49 -8.23 13.69
CA THR A 157 23.90 -8.63 13.65
C THR A 157 24.20 -9.68 12.57
N THR A 158 23.19 -10.39 12.08
CA THR A 158 23.34 -11.41 11.02
C THR A 158 23.23 -10.78 9.64
N LYS A 159 23.93 -11.34 8.63
CA LYS A 159 23.82 -10.87 7.24
C LYS A 159 22.39 -10.95 6.72
N GLU A 160 21.66 -12.03 7.03
CA GLU A 160 20.26 -12.17 6.66
C GLU A 160 19.40 -11.06 7.29
N GLY A 161 19.58 -10.77 8.58
CA GLY A 161 18.82 -9.73 9.23
C GLY A 161 19.13 -8.33 8.69
N GLN A 162 20.38 -8.04 8.38
CA GLN A 162 20.79 -6.79 7.72
C GLN A 162 20.12 -6.63 6.35
N LEU A 163 20.09 -7.70 5.54
CA LEU A 163 19.40 -7.69 4.24
C LEU A 163 17.88 -7.46 4.39
N VAL A 164 17.24 -8.01 5.44
CA VAL A 164 15.83 -7.70 5.74
C VAL A 164 15.66 -6.22 6.09
N VAL A 165 16.54 -5.62 6.90
CA VAL A 165 16.49 -4.19 7.22
C VAL A 165 16.65 -3.33 5.95
N ILE A 166 17.61 -3.66 5.09
CA ILE A 166 17.82 -2.95 3.80
C ILE A 166 16.59 -3.10 2.91
N ARG A 167 16.00 -4.30 2.82
CA ARG A 167 14.76 -4.54 2.09
C ARG A 167 13.62 -3.68 2.62
N THR A 168 13.50 -3.54 3.94
CA THR A 168 12.51 -2.66 4.55
C THR A 168 12.72 -1.20 4.19
N LEU A 169 13.94 -0.69 4.27
CA LEU A 169 14.25 0.69 3.87
C LEU A 169 13.95 0.94 2.39
N GLN A 170 14.26 -0.04 1.53
CA GLN A 170 13.94 0.00 0.11
C GLN A 170 12.43 0.05 -0.14
N VAL A 171 11.64 -0.77 0.56
CA VAL A 171 10.18 -0.76 0.50
C VAL A 171 9.63 0.57 1.00
N CYS A 172 10.11 1.09 2.13
CA CYS A 172 9.72 2.43 2.62
C CYS A 172 9.97 3.51 1.56
N GLY A 173 11.18 3.54 0.99
CA GLY A 173 11.52 4.50 -0.06
C GLY A 173 10.61 4.40 -1.27
N GLU A 174 10.26 3.19 -1.72
CA GLU A 174 9.35 2.99 -2.85
C GLU A 174 7.94 3.48 -2.56
N TYR A 175 7.38 3.12 -1.40
CA TYR A 175 6.02 3.48 -1.04
C TYR A 175 5.89 4.94 -0.60
N PHE A 176 6.99 5.64 -0.28
CA PHE A 176 7.03 7.09 -0.04
C PHE A 176 7.00 7.93 -1.32
N LYS A 177 6.93 7.32 -2.51
CA LYS A 177 6.83 8.07 -3.76
C LYS A 177 5.45 8.69 -3.93
N ASN A 178 5.46 9.93 -4.44
CA ASN A 178 4.28 10.61 -4.96
C ASN A 178 4.55 11.24 -6.33
N THR A 179 5.02 10.44 -7.29
CA THR A 179 5.35 10.89 -8.66
C THR A 179 4.20 10.64 -9.62
N VAL A 180 4.29 11.17 -10.84
CA VAL A 180 3.29 10.95 -11.91
C VAL A 180 3.06 9.46 -12.21
N GLU A 181 4.12 8.64 -12.14
CA GLU A 181 4.10 7.20 -12.47
C GLU A 181 4.12 6.27 -11.23
N SER A 182 4.24 6.83 -10.02
CA SER A 182 4.23 6.08 -8.77
C SER A 182 3.65 6.92 -7.63
N PRO A 183 2.35 7.30 -7.71
CA PRO A 183 1.69 8.11 -6.70
C PRO A 183 1.24 7.22 -5.53
N LYS A 184 2.15 6.69 -4.70
CA LYS A 184 1.85 5.64 -3.71
C LYS A 184 1.43 6.15 -2.34
N LEU A 185 1.94 7.27 -1.88
CA LEU A 185 1.57 7.83 -0.57
C LEU A 185 1.49 9.34 -0.68
N SER A 186 0.53 9.96 0.02
CA SER A 186 0.39 11.42 -0.02
C SER A 186 1.66 12.11 0.46
N THR A 187 1.99 13.25 -0.16
CA THR A 187 3.12 14.10 0.24
C THR A 187 3.03 14.47 1.73
N SER A 188 1.83 14.78 2.22
CA SER A 188 1.57 15.09 3.63
C SER A 188 1.99 13.96 4.55
N THR A 189 1.55 12.72 4.26
CA THR A 189 1.89 11.57 5.08
C THR A 189 3.39 11.22 5.01
N VAL A 190 4.01 11.37 3.84
CA VAL A 190 5.45 11.13 3.68
C VAL A 190 6.26 12.12 4.51
N GLU A 191 5.97 13.42 4.41
CA GLU A 191 6.66 14.47 5.16
C GLU A 191 6.55 14.22 6.68
N MET A 192 5.35 13.86 7.14
CA MET A 192 5.05 13.52 8.52
C MET A 192 5.80 12.27 9.02
N LEU A 193 5.87 11.19 8.24
CA LEU A 193 6.61 9.99 8.64
C LEU A 193 8.12 10.23 8.65
N LEU A 194 8.64 11.00 7.69
CA LEU A 194 10.06 11.35 7.62
C LEU A 194 10.48 12.30 8.76
N SER A 195 9.57 13.15 9.24
CA SER A 195 9.85 14.10 10.32
C SER A 195 10.06 13.41 11.67
N LEU A 196 9.52 12.19 11.86
CA LEU A 196 9.75 11.34 13.03
C LEU A 196 11.16 10.72 13.08
N LEU A 197 11.88 10.73 11.95
CA LEU A 197 13.19 10.09 11.83
C LEU A 197 14.34 11.08 12.06
N PRO A 198 15.45 10.61 12.66
CA PRO A 198 16.72 11.33 12.65
C PRO A 198 17.22 11.61 11.22
N ARG A 199 18.03 12.65 11.07
CA ARG A 199 18.55 13.13 9.78
C ARG A 199 19.18 12.02 8.93
N ASN A 200 19.99 11.15 9.54
CA ASN A 200 20.69 10.07 8.84
C ASN A 200 19.72 9.04 8.24
N THR A 201 18.81 8.49 9.04
CA THR A 201 17.82 7.50 8.58
C THR A 201 16.85 8.11 7.57
N ARG A 202 16.44 9.37 7.79
CA ARG A 202 15.65 10.15 6.82
C ARG A 202 16.35 10.24 5.46
N GLN A 203 17.63 10.60 5.45
CA GLN A 203 18.40 10.75 4.21
C GLN A 203 18.60 9.41 3.48
N ILE A 204 18.81 8.32 4.22
CA ILE A 204 18.90 6.97 3.64
C ILE A 204 17.61 6.62 2.88
N ILE A 205 16.44 6.82 3.50
CA ILE A 205 15.15 6.53 2.87
C ILE A 205 14.93 7.42 1.64
N ILE A 206 15.24 8.72 1.72
CA ILE A 206 15.14 9.65 0.58
C ILE A 206 16.06 9.23 -0.57
N ASN A 207 17.33 8.91 -0.27
CA ASN A 207 18.29 8.47 -1.28
C ASN A 207 17.85 7.18 -1.97
N LEU A 208 17.31 6.23 -1.21
CA LEU A 208 16.77 5.00 -1.76
C LEU A 208 15.57 5.32 -2.66
N ARG A 209 14.56 6.05 -2.15
CA ARG A 209 13.36 6.51 -2.91
C ARG A 209 13.73 7.08 -4.28
N ASP A 210 14.70 7.97 -4.32
CA ASP A 210 15.04 8.74 -5.52
C ASP A 210 15.89 7.93 -6.53
N SER A 211 16.40 6.75 -6.13
CA SER A 211 17.33 5.96 -6.95
C SER A 211 16.75 4.65 -7.50
N LEU A 212 15.61 4.15 -6.99
CA LEU A 212 15.16 2.73 -7.08
C LEU A 212 15.16 2.04 -8.45
N SER A 213 14.99 2.76 -9.57
CA SER A 213 14.82 2.17 -10.90
C SER A 213 16.10 2.19 -11.78
N HIS A 214 17.22 2.68 -11.25
CA HIS A 214 18.48 2.81 -11.97
C HIS A 214 19.60 1.98 -11.32
N SER A 215 20.63 1.63 -12.09
CA SER A 215 21.86 0.96 -11.61
C SER A 215 22.50 1.68 -10.41
N LYS A 216 22.26 2.98 -10.28
CA LYS A 216 22.65 3.82 -9.14
C LYS A 216 22.04 3.37 -7.80
N SER A 217 20.87 2.73 -7.80
CA SER A 217 20.25 2.22 -6.56
C SER A 217 21.03 1.08 -5.91
N SER A 218 21.66 0.22 -6.72
CA SER A 218 22.48 -0.88 -6.22
C SER A 218 23.67 -0.33 -5.43
N GLY A 219 24.33 0.72 -5.95
CA GLY A 219 25.40 1.44 -5.25
C GLY A 219 25.00 1.87 -3.85
N LYS A 220 23.89 2.62 -3.73
CA LYS A 220 23.41 3.13 -2.44
C LYS A 220 23.05 2.02 -1.44
N ARG A 221 22.55 0.87 -1.88
CA ARG A 221 22.27 -0.27 -0.99
C ARG A 221 23.54 -0.97 -0.53
N MET A 222 24.53 -1.11 -1.41
CA MET A 222 25.84 -1.65 -1.05
C MET A 222 26.58 -0.74 -0.06
N ASP A 223 26.43 0.58 -0.19
CA ASP A 223 27.02 1.55 0.76
C ASP A 223 26.43 1.36 2.17
N ILE A 224 25.12 1.06 2.27
CA ILE A 224 24.46 0.76 3.55
C ILE A 224 24.95 -0.57 4.13
N GLU A 225 25.11 -1.60 3.29
CA GLU A 225 25.57 -2.93 3.70
C GLU A 225 27.02 -2.94 4.19
N LYS A 226 27.88 -2.07 3.64
CA LYS A 226 29.29 -1.93 4.03
C LYS A 226 29.49 -1.13 5.31
N ASN A 227 28.43 -0.69 5.99
CA ASN A 227 28.58 0.09 7.21
C ASN A 227 29.25 -0.75 8.31
N GLU A 228 30.37 -0.25 8.83
CA GLU A 228 31.20 -0.95 9.80
C GLU A 228 30.73 -0.78 11.26
N ASP A 229 29.78 0.13 11.54
CA ASP A 229 29.24 0.31 12.88
C ASP A 229 28.32 -0.87 13.25
N PRO A 230 28.67 -1.68 14.27
CA PRO A 230 27.88 -2.84 14.68
C PRO A 230 26.48 -2.47 15.20
N ASN A 231 26.26 -1.23 15.63
CA ASN A 231 24.97 -0.75 16.10
C ASN A 231 24.12 -0.07 15.02
N PHE A 232 24.66 0.14 13.81
CA PHE A 232 23.99 0.89 12.75
C PHE A 232 22.60 0.32 12.41
N PHE A 233 22.51 -0.98 12.14
CA PHE A 233 21.24 -1.63 11.80
C PHE A 233 20.26 -1.68 12.97
N LYS A 234 20.77 -1.82 14.20
CA LYS A 234 19.96 -1.77 15.42
C LYS A 234 19.37 -0.38 15.64
N ASN A 235 20.14 0.67 15.38
CA ASN A 235 19.69 2.05 15.45
C ASN A 235 18.62 2.33 14.37
N ILE A 236 18.82 1.86 13.14
CA ILE A 236 17.80 1.94 12.09
C ILE A 236 16.52 1.21 12.49
N GLN A 237 16.60 0.00 13.07
CA GLN A 237 15.43 -0.73 13.56
C GLN A 237 14.67 0.09 14.63
N ASN A 238 15.38 0.73 15.55
CA ASN A 238 14.77 1.61 16.55
C ASN A 238 14.08 2.83 15.90
N ASP A 239 14.70 3.40 14.86
CA ASP A 239 14.13 4.54 14.14
C ASP A 239 12.85 4.15 13.36
N ILE A 240 12.87 3.05 12.61
CA ILE A 240 11.69 2.58 11.86
C ILE A 240 10.58 2.07 12.79
N LYS A 241 10.91 1.66 14.03
CA LYS A 241 9.90 1.33 15.05
C LYS A 241 9.01 2.52 15.36
N LYS A 242 9.56 3.75 15.40
CA LYS A 242 8.79 4.99 15.60
C LYS A 242 7.80 5.22 14.46
N ILE A 243 8.25 5.05 13.21
CA ILE A 243 7.37 5.06 12.04
C ILE A 243 6.27 4.01 12.17
N ASN A 244 6.60 2.79 12.58
CA ASN A 244 5.61 1.71 12.69
C ASN A 244 4.50 2.04 13.69
N SER A 245 4.83 2.65 14.83
CA SER A 245 3.83 3.12 15.80
C SER A 245 2.89 4.15 15.19
N ALA A 246 3.44 5.16 14.48
CA ALA A 246 2.64 6.16 13.77
C ALA A 246 1.74 5.52 12.69
N ILE A 247 2.27 4.60 11.89
CA ILE A 247 1.51 3.88 10.86
C ILE A 247 0.36 3.08 11.47
N ILE A 248 0.57 2.39 12.59
CA ILE A 248 -0.49 1.64 13.29
C ILE A 248 -1.62 2.59 13.71
N GLN A 249 -1.29 3.76 14.26
CA GLN A 249 -2.30 4.76 14.62
C GLN A 249 -3.07 5.27 13.39
N MET A 250 -2.39 5.58 12.29
CA MET A 250 -3.04 6.03 11.05
C MET A 250 -4.00 4.98 10.47
N LEU A 251 -3.58 3.72 10.42
CA LEU A 251 -4.42 2.62 9.95
C LEU A 251 -5.62 2.37 10.88
N LEU A 252 -5.43 2.54 12.19
CA LEU A 252 -6.51 2.48 13.16
C LEU A 252 -7.55 3.58 12.89
N LYS A 253 -7.11 4.82 12.67
CA LYS A 253 -7.98 5.93 12.30
C LYS A 253 -8.77 5.66 11.02
N SER A 254 -8.12 5.10 9.99
CA SER A 254 -8.81 4.71 8.76
C SER A 254 -9.89 3.64 9.01
N LYS A 255 -9.62 2.63 9.84
CA LYS A 255 -10.62 1.62 10.23
C LYS A 255 -11.78 2.24 11.00
N ILE A 256 -11.48 3.14 11.93
CA ILE A 256 -12.47 3.92 12.68
C ILE A 256 -13.37 4.72 11.73
N SER A 257 -12.80 5.42 10.75
CA SER A 257 -13.59 6.18 9.76
C SER A 257 -14.55 5.30 8.97
N VAL A 258 -14.13 4.08 8.59
CA VAL A 258 -15.02 3.11 7.92
C VAL A 258 -16.13 2.65 8.86
N VAL A 259 -15.84 2.41 10.13
CA VAL A 259 -16.87 2.13 11.13
C VAL A 259 -17.88 3.27 11.24
N LYS A 260 -17.41 4.54 11.34
CA LYS A 260 -18.30 5.73 11.38
C LYS A 260 -19.24 5.74 10.17
N LEU A 261 -18.71 5.46 8.98
CA LEU A 261 -19.48 5.45 7.74
C LEU A 261 -20.58 4.39 7.76
N PHE A 262 -20.28 3.16 8.18
CA PHE A 262 -21.30 2.12 8.27
C PHE A 262 -22.29 2.36 9.41
N MET A 263 -21.85 2.94 10.53
CA MET A 263 -22.73 3.39 11.61
C MET A 263 -23.72 4.44 11.11
N GLN A 264 -23.25 5.42 10.32
CA GLN A 264 -24.10 6.40 9.70
C GLN A 264 -25.11 5.75 8.74
N LYS A 265 -24.65 4.83 7.88
CA LYS A 265 -25.54 4.05 7.00
C LYS A 265 -26.62 3.30 7.77
N ILE A 266 -26.31 2.72 8.94
CA ILE A 266 -27.30 2.05 9.81
C ILE A 266 -28.34 3.04 10.34
N LEU A 267 -27.92 4.27 10.70
CA LEU A 267 -28.87 5.30 11.12
C LEU A 267 -29.81 5.70 9.98
N ASP A 268 -29.24 5.88 8.79
CA ASP A 268 -29.93 6.33 7.58
C ASP A 268 -30.80 5.23 6.95
N SER A 269 -30.54 3.95 7.27
CA SER A 269 -31.27 2.81 6.70
C SER A 269 -32.76 2.84 7.07
N GLU A 270 -33.63 2.68 6.08
CA GLU A 270 -35.08 2.67 6.30
C GLU A 270 -35.61 1.25 6.52
N THR A 271 -34.92 0.25 5.98
CA THR A 271 -35.35 -1.16 6.00
C THR A 271 -34.49 -2.04 6.90
N LEU A 272 -35.06 -3.16 7.38
CA LEU A 272 -34.31 -4.16 8.15
C LEU A 272 -33.22 -4.84 7.29
N GLU A 273 -33.47 -4.98 5.99
CA GLU A 273 -32.56 -5.59 5.03
C GLU A 273 -31.30 -4.73 4.84
N GLU A 274 -31.45 -3.42 4.64
CA GLU A 274 -30.33 -2.47 4.58
C GLU A 274 -29.49 -2.50 5.87
N ILE A 275 -30.14 -2.58 7.02
CA ILE A 275 -29.45 -2.70 8.31
C ILE A 275 -28.68 -4.03 8.37
N GLN A 276 -29.27 -5.13 7.93
CA GLN A 276 -28.63 -6.45 7.91
C GLN A 276 -27.43 -6.51 6.96
N GLU A 277 -27.51 -5.88 5.78
CA GLU A 277 -26.40 -5.78 4.85
C GLU A 277 -25.22 -5.00 5.45
N ASN A 278 -25.51 -3.82 6.03
CA ASN A 278 -24.50 -2.99 6.69
C ASN A 278 -23.88 -3.68 7.92
N ILE A 279 -24.68 -4.43 8.69
CA ILE A 279 -24.20 -5.26 9.81
C ILE A 279 -23.25 -6.35 9.33
N THR A 280 -23.61 -7.04 8.25
CA THR A 280 -22.81 -8.15 7.71
C THR A 280 -21.48 -7.63 7.19
N ALA A 281 -21.48 -6.49 6.49
CA ALA A 281 -20.27 -5.82 6.06
C ALA A 281 -19.38 -5.42 7.26
N LEU A 282 -19.96 -4.85 8.31
CA LEU A 282 -19.24 -4.48 9.53
C LEU A 282 -18.65 -5.67 10.30
N ASN A 283 -19.38 -6.79 10.43
CA ASN A 283 -18.88 -7.98 11.14
C ASN A 283 -17.65 -8.59 10.47
N ASN A 284 -17.48 -8.38 9.16
CA ASN A 284 -16.29 -8.79 8.41
C ASN A 284 -15.09 -7.87 8.65
N LEU A 285 -15.26 -6.72 9.32
CA LEU A 285 -14.13 -6.03 9.94
C LEU A 285 -13.54 -6.96 11.00
N LYS A 286 -12.43 -7.61 10.66
CA LYS A 286 -11.47 -8.12 11.65
C LYS A 286 -10.82 -6.92 12.38
N LEU A 287 -11.63 -6.07 13.03
CA LEU A 287 -11.20 -5.24 14.16
C LEU A 287 -10.67 -6.27 15.15
N ALA A 288 -9.34 -6.30 15.29
CA ALA A 288 -8.59 -7.43 15.82
C ALA A 288 -9.23 -8.10 17.06
N LYS A 289 -8.88 -9.37 17.26
CA LYS A 289 -8.97 -10.00 18.58
C LYS A 289 -8.50 -8.97 19.62
N SER A 290 -9.30 -8.76 20.66
CA SER A 290 -9.16 -7.72 21.70
C SER A 290 -7.77 -7.57 22.33
N THR A 291 -6.86 -8.51 22.09
CA THR A 291 -5.48 -8.55 22.57
C THR A 291 -4.49 -7.66 21.81
N ASP A 292 -4.72 -7.31 20.54
CA ASP A 292 -3.79 -6.44 19.77
C ASP A 292 -3.98 -4.94 20.07
N PHE A 293 -5.16 -4.55 20.56
CA PHE A 293 -5.48 -3.14 20.85
C PHE A 293 -4.94 -2.66 22.20
N GLY A 294 -4.79 -3.57 23.17
CA GLY A 294 -4.34 -3.25 24.53
C GLY A 294 -2.86 -2.87 24.64
N ASN A 295 -2.03 -3.29 23.69
CA ASN A 295 -0.58 -3.09 23.73
C ASN A 295 -0.07 -2.00 22.75
N SER A 296 -0.92 -1.42 21.89
CA SER A 296 -0.49 -0.51 20.81
C SER A 296 -0.72 0.98 21.09
N ILE A 297 -1.19 1.35 22.27
CA ILE A 297 -1.45 2.73 22.67
C ILE A 297 -0.44 3.10 23.77
N THR A 298 0.74 3.55 23.38
CA THR A 298 1.60 4.34 24.29
C THR A 298 2.09 5.60 23.57
N SER A 299 1.16 6.48 23.16
CA SER A 299 1.54 7.87 22.82
C SER A 299 1.96 8.67 24.07
N SER A 300 1.88 8.08 25.27
CA SER A 300 2.58 8.56 26.45
C SER A 300 4.09 8.67 26.20
N ASP A 301 4.66 7.79 25.37
CA ASP A 301 6.08 7.80 25.04
C ASP A 301 6.43 8.99 24.13
N ASP A 302 5.58 9.30 23.15
CA ASP A 302 5.76 10.44 22.24
C ASP A 302 5.68 11.78 22.98
N ILE A 303 4.68 11.95 23.85
CA ILE A 303 4.55 13.15 24.70
C ILE A 303 5.73 13.26 25.66
N SER A 304 6.18 12.14 26.25
CA SER A 304 7.35 12.14 27.14
C SER A 304 8.65 12.47 26.39
N GLU A 305 8.78 12.07 25.12
CA GLU A 305 9.91 12.43 24.28
C GLU A 305 9.89 13.93 23.91
N ILE A 306 8.71 14.49 23.62
CA ILE A 306 8.53 15.94 23.42
C ILE A 306 8.86 16.69 24.72
N GLU A 307 8.34 16.27 25.87
CA GLU A 307 8.65 16.84 27.19
C GLU A 307 10.16 16.85 27.46
N LYS A 308 10.84 15.74 27.13
CA LYS A 308 12.30 15.63 27.26
C LYS A 308 13.02 16.64 26.36
N LEU A 309 12.64 16.75 25.09
CA LEU A 309 13.24 17.70 24.16
C LEU A 309 12.99 19.16 24.59
N VAL A 310 11.78 19.48 25.06
CA VAL A 310 11.47 20.79 25.63
C VAL A 310 12.32 21.05 26.87
N LYS A 311 12.55 20.06 27.72
CA LYS A 311 13.42 20.17 28.90
C LYS A 311 14.88 20.40 28.52
N ASP A 312 15.42 19.64 27.56
CA ASP A 312 16.80 19.79 27.08
C ASP A 312 17.02 21.18 26.49
N LEU A 313 16.07 21.66 25.68
CA LEU A 313 16.02 23.01 25.13
C LEU A 313 15.95 24.06 26.24
N THR A 314 15.10 23.85 27.24
CA THR A 314 14.95 24.73 28.42
C THR A 314 16.25 24.83 29.22
N ASN A 315 16.97 23.72 29.40
CA ASN A 315 18.22 23.67 30.16
C ASN A 315 19.34 24.45 29.46
N LYS A 316 19.34 24.47 28.13
CA LYS A 316 20.33 25.20 27.33
C LYS A 316 20.07 26.72 27.27
N MET A 317 18.89 27.19 27.67
CA MET A 317 18.59 28.62 27.75
C MET A 317 19.15 29.25 29.03
N SER A 318 20.28 29.96 28.90
CA SER A 318 20.81 30.86 29.94
C SER A 318 19.98 32.16 29.98
N ASN A 319 19.46 32.55 31.15
CA ASN A 319 18.67 33.79 31.39
C ASN A 319 17.35 33.94 30.60
N LYS A 320 16.34 33.12 30.95
CA LYS A 320 14.98 33.15 30.37
C LYS A 320 14.23 34.43 30.73
N THR A 321 13.65 35.11 29.73
CA THR A 321 12.74 36.25 29.90
C THR A 321 11.42 35.82 30.56
N TYR A 322 10.69 36.77 31.13
CA TYR A 322 9.35 36.51 31.69
C TYR A 322 8.38 35.94 30.65
N TYR A 323 8.45 36.42 29.41
CA TYR A 323 7.63 35.94 28.30
C TYR A 323 7.95 34.49 27.93
N GLU A 324 9.23 34.12 27.82
CA GLU A 324 9.64 32.72 27.55
C GLU A 324 9.23 31.76 28.67
N LYS A 325 9.32 32.19 29.93
CA LYS A 325 8.84 31.40 31.07
C LYS A 325 7.33 31.16 31.00
N GLN A 326 6.55 32.16 30.61
CA GLN A 326 5.10 32.00 30.41
C GLN A 326 4.78 31.03 29.27
N LEU A 327 5.45 31.17 28.11
CA LEU A 327 5.25 30.27 26.97
C LEU A 327 5.61 28.81 27.33
N LEU A 328 6.72 28.59 28.04
CA LEU A 328 7.10 27.26 28.53
C LEU A 328 6.06 26.70 29.51
N ALA A 329 5.53 27.53 30.43
CA ALA A 329 4.49 27.10 31.36
C ALA A 329 3.21 26.67 30.63
N ILE A 330 2.79 27.43 29.60
CA ILE A 330 1.65 27.06 28.74
C ILE A 330 1.93 25.75 28.03
N ILE A 331 3.11 25.58 27.44
CA ILE A 331 3.50 24.34 26.74
C ILE A 331 3.47 23.13 27.67
N TYR A 332 4.10 23.20 28.85
CA TYR A 332 4.08 22.09 29.80
C TYR A 332 2.68 21.78 30.31
N HIS A 333 1.87 22.82 30.57
CA HIS A 333 0.48 22.64 30.98
C HIS A 333 -0.34 21.93 29.91
N THR A 334 -0.19 22.32 28.64
CA THR A 334 -0.93 21.67 27.55
C THR A 334 -0.43 20.26 27.27
N LEU A 335 0.88 19.99 27.34
CA LEU A 335 1.42 18.64 27.23
C LEU A 335 0.83 17.72 28.31
N ASP A 336 0.74 18.18 29.56
CA ASP A 336 0.12 17.44 30.68
C ASP A 336 -1.39 17.21 30.47
N ILE A 337 -2.12 18.20 29.93
CA ILE A 337 -3.52 18.03 29.52
C ILE A 337 -3.66 16.97 28.42
N GLU A 338 -2.88 17.06 27.35
CA GLU A 338 -2.96 16.13 26.23
C GLU A 338 -2.52 14.71 26.61
N LYS A 339 -1.56 14.58 27.54
CA LYS A 339 -1.16 13.32 28.16
C LYS A 339 -2.35 12.66 28.87
N ARG A 340 -3.11 13.43 29.65
CA ARG A 340 -4.30 12.94 30.40
C ARG A 340 -5.52 12.69 29.52
N LYS A 341 -5.78 13.53 28.51
CA LYS A 341 -6.92 13.36 27.59
C LYS A 341 -6.79 12.07 26.77
N PHE A 342 -5.56 11.69 26.43
CA PHE A 342 -5.28 10.60 25.51
C PHE A 342 -5.72 9.22 26.01
N ASP A 343 -5.45 8.89 27.28
CA ASP A 343 -5.84 7.60 27.87
C ASP A 343 -7.36 7.37 27.86
N SER A 344 -8.14 8.46 27.77
CA SER A 344 -9.59 8.40 27.82
C SER A 344 -10.28 8.42 26.45
N LEU A 345 -9.77 9.15 25.44
CA LEU A 345 -10.56 9.42 24.23
C LEU A 345 -10.57 8.25 23.24
N GLU A 346 -9.40 7.73 22.87
CA GLU A 346 -9.29 6.58 21.96
C GLU A 346 -9.85 5.32 22.61
N ALA A 347 -9.60 5.12 23.91
CA ALA A 347 -10.18 4.03 24.68
C ALA A 347 -11.72 4.10 24.72
N ASN A 348 -12.31 5.30 24.89
CA ASN A 348 -13.76 5.50 24.85
C ASN A 348 -14.33 5.30 23.44
N TYR A 349 -13.62 5.74 22.40
CA TYR A 349 -14.02 5.55 21.01
C TYR A 349 -14.02 4.05 20.64
N LEU A 350 -12.95 3.35 21.01
CA LEU A 350 -12.78 1.93 20.79
C LEU A 350 -13.82 1.11 21.60
N SER A 351 -14.01 1.45 22.88
CA SER A 351 -15.01 0.83 23.75
C SER A 351 -16.44 1.06 23.24
N GLY A 352 -16.78 2.29 22.86
CA GLY A 352 -18.08 2.62 22.27
C GLY A 352 -18.34 1.85 20.96
N THR A 353 -17.32 1.76 20.11
CA THR A 353 -17.37 0.99 18.86
C THR A 353 -17.54 -0.51 19.11
N LEU A 354 -16.76 -1.09 20.04
CA LEU A 354 -16.85 -2.50 20.41
C LEU A 354 -18.21 -2.85 21.03
N ASN A 355 -18.77 -1.95 21.84
CA ASN A 355 -20.10 -2.12 22.42
C ASN A 355 -21.19 -2.09 21.34
N CYS A 356 -21.10 -1.19 20.36
CA CYS A 356 -21.98 -1.22 19.19
C CYS A 356 -21.86 -2.56 18.45
N LEU A 357 -20.64 -3.00 18.13
CA LEU A 357 -20.41 -4.29 17.44
C LEU A 357 -20.95 -5.49 18.23
N ALA A 358 -20.82 -5.49 19.56
CA ALA A 358 -21.38 -6.52 20.41
C ALA A 358 -22.92 -6.57 20.32
N LEU A 359 -23.59 -5.42 20.27
CA LEU A 359 -25.04 -5.34 20.04
C LEU A 359 -25.42 -5.83 18.63
N LEU A 360 -24.61 -5.55 17.61
CA LEU A 360 -24.84 -6.04 16.23
C LEU A 360 -24.81 -7.58 16.16
N LYS A 361 -23.96 -8.27 16.94
CA LYS A 361 -23.89 -9.75 16.98
C LYS A 361 -25.19 -10.41 17.43
N HIS A 362 -25.97 -9.71 18.24
CA HIS A 362 -27.23 -10.22 18.79
C HIS A 362 -28.47 -9.61 18.14
N PHE A 363 -28.29 -8.74 17.14
CA PHE A 363 -29.35 -7.99 16.48
C PHE A 363 -30.53 -8.85 15.98
N ARG A 364 -30.25 -10.05 15.45
CA ARG A 364 -31.29 -11.01 14.97
C ARG A 364 -32.28 -11.45 16.06
N LYS A 365 -31.94 -11.30 17.35
CA LYS A 365 -32.80 -11.73 18.47
C LYS A 365 -33.85 -10.70 18.89
N PHE A 366 -33.76 -9.45 18.43
CA PHE A 366 -34.47 -8.33 19.08
C PHE A 366 -35.60 -7.67 18.25
N GLY A 367 -35.82 -8.05 16.98
CA GLY A 367 -36.88 -7.47 16.14
C GLY A 367 -36.81 -5.94 16.02
N GLU A 368 -37.96 -5.26 15.91
CA GLU A 368 -38.04 -3.79 15.79
C GLU A 368 -37.49 -3.02 17.00
N ASN A 369 -37.65 -3.56 18.21
CA ASN A 369 -37.07 -2.97 19.43
C ASN A 369 -35.53 -3.01 19.38
N GLY A 370 -34.96 -4.07 18.79
CA GLY A 370 -33.54 -4.17 18.50
C GLY A 370 -33.05 -3.10 17.55
N VAL A 371 -33.82 -2.79 16.51
CA VAL A 371 -33.52 -1.71 15.54
C VAL A 371 -33.46 -0.36 16.24
N ARG A 372 -34.48 -0.02 17.04
CA ARG A 372 -34.53 1.26 17.76
C ARG A 372 -33.38 1.40 18.74
N MET A 373 -33.11 0.36 19.52
CA MET A 373 -31.99 0.35 20.48
C MET A 373 -30.65 0.49 19.77
N LEU A 374 -30.47 -0.21 18.64
CA LEU A 374 -29.25 -0.12 17.84
C LEU A 374 -29.04 1.28 17.30
N LYS A 375 -30.06 1.89 16.68
CA LYS A 375 -29.97 3.27 16.16
C LYS A 375 -29.68 4.27 17.28
N ALA A 376 -30.36 4.18 18.42
CA ALA A 376 -30.13 5.07 19.56
C ALA A 376 -28.68 4.99 20.07
N GLN A 377 -28.14 3.77 20.23
CA GLN A 377 -26.77 3.59 20.68
C GLN A 377 -25.75 4.07 19.64
N THR A 378 -25.97 3.77 18.37
CA THR A 378 -25.12 4.24 17.27
C THR A 378 -25.06 5.78 17.24
N ASN A 379 -26.20 6.45 17.37
CA ASN A 379 -26.27 7.91 17.43
C ASN A 379 -25.50 8.49 18.63
N ARG A 380 -25.62 7.86 19.81
CA ARG A 380 -24.88 8.26 21.01
C ARG A 380 -23.36 8.20 20.82
N VAL A 381 -22.87 7.15 20.15
CA VAL A 381 -21.44 6.98 19.87
C VAL A 381 -20.94 8.01 18.86
N LEU A 382 -21.71 8.34 17.83
CA LEU A 382 -21.29 9.36 16.84
C LEU A 382 -21.28 10.78 17.44
N THR A 383 -22.34 11.16 18.16
CA THR A 383 -22.52 12.53 18.70
C THR A 383 -21.56 12.88 19.84
N THR A 384 -21.32 11.94 20.77
CA THR A 384 -20.38 12.15 21.89
C THR A 384 -18.94 12.34 21.43
N ASN A 385 -18.58 11.79 20.27
CA ASN A 385 -17.22 11.83 19.76
C ASN A 385 -16.98 13.02 18.83
N ALA A 386 -17.95 13.37 17.98
CA ALA A 386 -17.84 14.54 17.10
C ALA A 386 -17.59 15.84 17.88
N SER A 387 -18.27 16.03 19.02
CA SER A 387 -18.06 17.19 19.89
C SER A 387 -16.66 17.23 20.51
N LYS A 388 -16.10 16.08 20.89
CA LYS A 388 -14.76 16.00 21.47
C LYS A 388 -13.64 16.21 20.43
N GLU A 389 -13.82 15.73 19.20
CA GLU A 389 -12.85 15.93 18.10
C GLU A 389 -12.67 17.41 17.75
N VAL A 390 -13.78 18.17 17.70
CA VAL A 390 -13.75 19.62 17.41
C VAL A 390 -12.98 20.39 18.48
N VAL A 391 -13.26 20.11 19.76
CA VAL A 391 -12.58 20.77 20.89
C VAL A 391 -11.08 20.44 20.90
N GLN A 392 -10.71 19.18 20.70
CA GLN A 392 -9.31 18.76 20.69
C GLN A 392 -8.51 19.42 19.54
N SER A 393 -9.11 19.59 18.36
CA SER A 393 -8.43 20.24 17.24
C SER A 393 -8.04 21.69 17.54
N ALA A 394 -8.88 22.45 18.27
CA ALA A 394 -8.62 23.84 18.60
C ALA A 394 -7.47 23.97 19.61
N ASP A 395 -7.52 23.18 20.69
CA ASP A 395 -6.48 23.19 21.74
C ASP A 395 -5.08 22.85 21.18
N LEU A 396 -5.00 21.89 20.24
CA LEU A 396 -3.75 21.48 19.61
C LEU A 396 -3.21 22.53 18.62
N GLU A 397 -4.09 23.28 17.95
CA GLU A 397 -3.68 24.41 17.10
C GLU A 397 -3.01 25.50 17.93
N ASP A 398 -3.63 25.90 19.05
CA ASP A 398 -3.08 26.90 19.96
C ASP A 398 -1.74 26.46 20.57
N THR A 399 -1.62 25.17 20.87
CA THR A 399 -0.38 24.56 21.36
C THR A 399 0.74 24.71 20.34
N LEU A 400 0.51 24.31 19.09
CA LEU A 400 1.50 24.40 18.03
C LEU A 400 1.93 25.87 17.77
N ARG A 401 0.97 26.80 17.80
CA ARG A 401 1.27 28.24 17.70
C ARG A 401 2.11 28.75 18.86
N THR A 402 1.86 28.25 20.07
CA THR A 402 2.65 28.59 21.27
C THR A 402 4.09 28.07 21.17
N PHE A 403 4.27 26.84 20.68
CA PHE A 403 5.60 26.30 20.36
C PHE A 403 6.36 27.17 19.36
N MET A 404 5.68 27.66 18.30
CA MET A 404 6.32 28.55 17.32
C MET A 404 6.69 29.92 17.89
N LYS A 405 5.86 30.50 18.74
CA LYS A 405 6.20 31.76 19.44
C LYS A 405 7.45 31.57 20.29
N LEU A 406 7.52 30.46 21.03
CA LEU A 406 8.69 30.13 21.82
C LEU A 406 9.93 29.99 20.92
N PHE A 407 9.81 29.27 19.81
CA PHE A 407 10.88 29.12 18.82
C PHE A 407 11.40 30.46 18.30
N LEU A 408 10.51 31.37 17.88
CA LEU A 408 10.90 32.69 17.36
C LEU A 408 11.64 33.53 18.40
N CYS A 409 11.32 33.39 19.70
CA CYS A 409 12.04 34.08 20.76
C CYS A 409 13.46 33.54 20.98
N ILE A 410 13.65 32.24 20.74
CA ILE A 410 14.90 31.54 21.07
C ILE A 410 15.83 31.44 19.87
N SER A 411 15.32 31.44 18.63
CA SER A 411 16.12 31.24 17.42
C SER A 411 17.28 32.24 17.25
N SER A 412 17.20 33.42 17.88
CA SER A 412 18.25 34.44 17.90
C SER A 412 19.31 34.27 19.01
N LYS A 413 19.11 33.34 19.96
CA LYS A 413 19.87 33.23 21.21
C LYS A 413 20.76 31.99 21.32
N VAL A 414 20.72 31.09 20.34
CA VAL A 414 21.20 29.72 20.54
C VAL A 414 22.15 29.28 19.41
N SER A 415 23.09 28.38 19.73
CA SER A 415 24.18 27.95 18.84
C SER A 415 23.70 27.08 17.66
N LYS A 416 24.57 26.87 16.66
CA LYS A 416 24.29 25.97 15.51
C LYS A 416 23.96 24.53 15.91
N GLU A 417 24.55 24.00 16.98
CA GLU A 417 24.28 22.63 17.45
C GLU A 417 22.89 22.51 18.06
N ASP A 418 22.35 23.61 18.57
CA ASP A 418 21.02 23.65 19.14
C ASP A 418 19.95 23.79 18.05
N GLU A 419 20.29 24.37 16.89
CA GLU A 419 19.42 24.43 15.70
C GLU A 419 18.88 23.05 15.29
N GLU A 420 19.69 21.99 15.38
CA GLU A 420 19.25 20.63 15.07
C GLU A 420 18.26 20.08 16.10
N LEU A 421 18.45 20.43 17.38
CA LEU A 421 17.51 20.08 18.45
C LEU A 421 16.19 20.84 18.29
N PHE A 422 16.22 22.11 17.87
CA PHE A 422 15.03 22.90 17.53
C PHE A 422 14.26 22.30 16.35
N GLU A 423 14.96 21.99 15.27
CA GLU A 423 14.38 21.40 14.07
C GLU A 423 13.68 20.08 14.43
N THR A 424 14.35 19.23 15.20
CA THR A 424 13.80 17.97 15.70
C THR A 424 12.54 18.19 16.54
N LEU A 425 12.54 19.17 17.44
CA LEU A 425 11.39 19.46 18.31
C LEU A 425 10.18 19.95 17.48
N ILE A 426 10.37 20.92 16.58
CA ILE A 426 9.28 21.46 15.74
C ILE A 426 8.66 20.34 14.90
N PHE A 427 9.49 19.53 14.25
CA PHE A 427 9.02 18.45 13.40
C PHE A 427 8.27 17.37 14.18
N LYS A 428 8.73 17.05 15.40
CA LYS A 428 8.03 16.10 16.28
C LYS A 428 6.72 16.64 16.81
N VAL A 429 6.67 17.89 17.26
CA VAL A 429 5.41 18.51 17.73
C VAL A 429 4.44 18.61 16.56
N PHE A 430 4.89 19.02 15.38
CA PHE A 430 4.06 19.05 14.17
C PHE A 430 3.54 17.66 13.81
N ALA A 431 4.41 16.63 13.79
CA ALA A 431 4.01 15.26 13.51
C ALA A 431 3.01 14.72 14.54
N PHE A 432 3.22 15.02 15.82
CA PHE A 432 2.30 14.67 16.90
C PHE A 432 0.93 15.31 16.67
N VAL A 433 0.88 16.61 16.38
CA VAL A 433 -0.38 17.33 16.14
C VAL A 433 -1.06 16.83 14.87
N GLU A 434 -0.32 16.62 13.78
CA GLU A 434 -0.84 16.07 12.52
C GLU A 434 -1.38 14.64 12.70
N LEU A 435 -0.69 13.80 13.47
CA LEU A 435 -1.17 12.46 13.83
C LEU A 435 -2.54 12.55 14.49
N ARG A 436 -2.78 13.55 15.35
CA ARG A 436 -4.00 13.69 16.14
C ARG A 436 -5.16 14.31 15.36
N VAL A 437 -4.92 15.45 14.73
CA VAL A 437 -5.98 16.24 14.06
C VAL A 437 -6.23 15.76 12.64
N GLY A 438 -5.27 15.07 12.02
CA GLY A 438 -5.31 14.71 10.61
C GLY A 438 -5.02 15.92 9.71
N ASN A 439 -5.25 15.77 8.41
CA ASN A 439 -4.94 16.81 7.43
C ASN A 439 -6.06 17.86 7.34
N VAL A 440 -5.94 18.92 8.15
CA VAL A 440 -6.89 20.05 8.19
C VAL A 440 -6.28 21.31 7.55
N LYS A 441 -7.13 22.21 7.06
CA LYS A 441 -6.71 23.40 6.29
C LYS A 441 -5.67 24.27 7.00
N TRP A 442 -5.75 24.43 8.31
CA TRP A 442 -4.80 25.23 9.07
C TRP A 442 -3.42 24.55 9.18
N LEU A 443 -3.36 23.21 9.28
CA LEU A 443 -2.10 22.44 9.26
C LEU A 443 -1.44 22.49 7.89
N THR A 444 -2.21 22.49 6.79
CA THR A 444 -1.64 22.69 5.45
C THR A 444 -1.01 24.07 5.31
N LYS A 445 -1.67 25.11 5.84
CA LYS A 445 -1.13 26.47 5.82
C LYS A 445 0.13 26.59 6.69
N PHE A 446 0.10 25.98 7.88
CA PHE A 446 1.24 25.94 8.79
C PHE A 446 2.44 25.20 8.19
N ARG A 447 2.21 24.12 7.46
CA ARG A 447 3.25 23.39 6.71
C ARG A 447 3.94 24.30 5.68
N ASP A 448 3.19 25.13 4.96
CA ASP A 448 3.78 26.08 4.01
C ASP A 448 4.62 27.15 4.72
N GLU A 449 4.17 27.61 5.89
CA GLU A 449 4.95 28.50 6.77
C GLU A 449 6.26 27.83 7.22
N LEU A 450 6.24 26.54 7.60
CA LEU A 450 7.45 25.77 7.95
C LEU A 450 8.42 25.59 6.78
N LYS A 451 7.92 25.31 5.56
CA LYS A 451 8.75 25.16 4.36
C LYS A 451 9.52 26.43 4.00
N TYR A 452 8.99 27.60 4.36
CA TYR A 452 9.69 28.87 4.21
C TYR A 452 10.93 28.95 5.13
N PHE A 453 10.85 28.41 6.35
CA PHE A 453 12.00 28.33 7.26
C PHE A 453 13.08 27.35 6.77
N ASP A 454 12.69 26.23 6.14
CA ASP A 454 13.59 25.19 5.62
C ASP A 454 14.35 25.64 4.35
N LYS A 455 13.68 26.39 3.45
CA LYS A 455 14.28 26.93 2.22
C LYS A 455 15.39 27.96 2.44
N LEU A 456 15.43 28.61 3.61
CA LEU A 456 16.47 29.59 3.94
C LEU A 456 17.82 28.95 4.29
N LYS A 457 17.89 27.62 4.46
CA LYS A 457 19.10 26.91 4.93
C LYS A 457 19.65 25.86 3.96
N THR A 458 18.91 25.48 2.91
CA THR A 458 19.30 24.46 1.94
C THR A 458 20.05 25.03 0.72
N THR A 459 21.27 25.55 0.94
CA THR A 459 22.29 25.68 -0.11
C THR A 459 23.39 24.64 0.09
N SER A 460 23.07 23.39 -0.23
CA SER A 460 24.10 22.42 -0.64
C SER A 460 23.45 21.32 -1.48
N SER A 461 23.32 21.59 -2.77
CA SER A 461 23.13 20.55 -3.76
C SER A 461 24.42 19.74 -3.85
N CYS A 462 24.46 18.58 -3.18
CA CYS A 462 25.52 17.62 -3.39
C CYS A 462 25.31 16.98 -4.78
N SER A 463 26.02 17.51 -5.77
CA SER A 463 26.17 16.88 -7.08
C SER A 463 27.10 15.67 -6.93
N GLU A 464 26.57 14.45 -6.92
CA GLU A 464 27.40 13.26 -7.00
C GLU A 464 27.48 12.72 -8.43
N LYS A 465 28.63 12.97 -9.06
CA LYS A 465 29.16 12.16 -10.16
C LYS A 465 29.83 10.92 -9.56
N GLY A 466 29.26 9.75 -9.79
CA GLY A 466 29.88 8.47 -9.47
C GLY A 466 29.85 7.55 -10.69
N ALA A 467 30.93 7.53 -11.46
CA ALA A 467 31.16 6.51 -12.47
C ALA A 467 31.61 5.23 -11.77
N THR A 468 30.80 4.17 -11.80
CA THR A 468 31.20 2.86 -11.27
C THR A 468 32.08 2.14 -12.29
N ASN A 469 33.31 1.79 -11.89
CA ASN A 469 34.27 1.03 -12.69
C ASN A 469 33.75 -0.39 -13.00
N LYS A 470 34.04 -0.91 -14.21
CA LYS A 470 33.60 -2.24 -14.69
C LYS A 470 34.09 -3.41 -13.82
N VAL A 471 35.29 -3.32 -13.25
CA VAL A 471 35.91 -4.39 -12.43
C VAL A 471 35.12 -4.62 -11.13
N MET A 472 34.75 -3.54 -10.42
CA MET A 472 33.94 -3.63 -9.19
C MET A 472 32.57 -4.29 -9.42
N GLN A 473 31.93 -4.09 -10.59
CA GLN A 473 30.61 -4.66 -10.87
C GLN A 473 30.63 -6.21 -10.96
N SER A 474 31.74 -6.78 -11.47
CA SER A 474 31.90 -8.24 -11.62
C SER A 474 32.16 -8.94 -10.28
N GLU A 475 32.97 -8.34 -9.41
CA GLU A 475 33.22 -8.83 -8.05
C GLU A 475 31.96 -8.76 -7.19
N HIS A 476 31.21 -7.66 -7.29
CA HIS A 476 29.94 -7.49 -6.58
C HIS A 476 28.88 -8.51 -7.03
N LEU A 477 28.76 -8.78 -8.33
CA LEU A 477 27.85 -9.81 -8.82
C LEU A 477 28.21 -11.19 -8.24
N THR A 478 29.49 -11.55 -8.28
CA THR A 478 29.98 -12.84 -7.77
C THR A 478 29.67 -13.01 -6.28
N SER A 479 29.93 -11.96 -5.49
CA SER A 479 29.61 -11.93 -4.06
C SER A 479 28.10 -12.11 -3.80
N LYS A 480 27.25 -11.37 -4.52
CA LYS A 480 25.78 -11.45 -4.36
C LYS A 480 25.20 -12.79 -4.81
N VAL A 481 25.71 -13.36 -5.91
CA VAL A 481 25.31 -14.69 -6.38
C VAL A 481 25.72 -15.78 -5.37
N SER A 482 26.92 -15.66 -4.78
CA SER A 482 27.38 -16.60 -3.74
C SER A 482 26.52 -16.53 -2.48
N ALA A 483 26.18 -15.32 -2.02
CA ALA A 483 25.26 -15.13 -0.90
C ALA A 483 23.86 -15.70 -1.20
N LEU A 484 23.37 -15.54 -2.44
CA LEU A 484 22.10 -16.12 -2.86
C LEU A 484 22.15 -17.65 -2.87
N GLU A 485 23.24 -18.23 -3.39
CA GLU A 485 23.46 -19.68 -3.41
C GLU A 485 23.47 -20.27 -2.00
N GLU A 486 24.17 -19.64 -1.05
CA GLU A 486 24.22 -20.04 0.35
C GLU A 486 22.80 -20.10 0.96
N ILE A 487 22.00 -19.04 0.76
CA ILE A 487 20.63 -18.96 1.28
C ILE A 487 19.71 -20.02 0.65
N LEU A 488 19.80 -20.24 -0.67
CA LEU A 488 18.99 -21.26 -1.34
C LEU A 488 19.37 -22.67 -0.89
N ASN A 489 20.66 -22.95 -0.67
CA ASN A 489 21.14 -24.24 -0.21
C ASN A 489 20.76 -24.50 1.26
N LYS A 490 20.93 -23.51 2.15
CA LYS A 490 20.51 -23.58 3.56
C LYS A 490 19.03 -23.93 3.75
N ASN A 491 18.19 -23.55 2.78
CA ASN A 491 16.75 -23.79 2.79
C ASN A 491 16.30 -24.91 1.83
N ASN A 492 17.23 -25.71 1.28
CA ASN A 492 16.95 -26.82 0.34
C ASN A 492 16.13 -26.43 -0.91
N LEU A 493 16.27 -25.18 -1.37
CA LEU A 493 15.53 -24.62 -2.52
C LEU A 493 16.22 -24.90 -3.86
N THR A 494 17.50 -25.24 -3.86
CA THR A 494 18.25 -25.55 -5.10
C THR A 494 17.84 -26.90 -5.67
N LEU A 495 17.89 -27.97 -4.87
CA LEU A 495 17.60 -29.34 -5.32
C LEU A 495 16.12 -29.72 -5.15
N GLN A 496 15.48 -29.32 -4.05
CA GLN A 496 14.15 -29.81 -3.64
C GLN A 496 13.08 -28.71 -3.61
N LEU A 497 13.14 -27.76 -4.56
CA LEU A 497 12.21 -26.61 -4.59
C LEU A 497 10.73 -27.03 -4.50
N ALA A 498 10.31 -28.06 -5.24
CA ALA A 498 8.91 -28.48 -5.26
C ALA A 498 8.41 -28.96 -3.88
N LEU A 499 9.28 -29.58 -3.08
CA LEU A 499 8.94 -30.08 -1.74
C LEU A 499 9.00 -28.96 -0.69
N ASN A 500 9.95 -28.04 -0.81
CA ASN A 500 10.20 -27.00 0.19
C ASN A 500 9.54 -25.64 -0.13
N PHE A 501 8.83 -25.53 -1.26
CA PHE A 501 8.21 -24.27 -1.67
C PHE A 501 7.17 -23.77 -0.67
N SER A 502 6.36 -24.64 -0.08
CA SER A 502 5.36 -24.24 0.92
C SER A 502 6.01 -23.62 2.17
N THR A 503 7.12 -24.19 2.63
CA THR A 503 7.93 -23.65 3.73
C THR A 503 8.47 -22.27 3.36
N TYR A 504 9.09 -22.14 2.18
CA TYR A 504 9.58 -20.86 1.67
C TYR A 504 8.47 -19.82 1.52
N GLU A 505 7.30 -20.22 1.00
CA GLU A 505 6.13 -19.35 0.79
C GLU A 505 5.56 -18.82 2.12
N SER A 506 5.70 -19.59 3.20
CA SER A 506 5.34 -19.16 4.55
C SER A 506 6.42 -18.30 5.24
N ASP A 507 7.71 -18.48 4.89
CA ASP A 507 8.81 -17.74 5.48
C ASP A 507 9.04 -16.39 4.78
N LYS A 508 8.44 -15.35 5.35
CA LYS A 508 8.54 -13.98 4.83
C LYS A 508 9.92 -13.34 5.04
N LYS A 509 10.73 -13.82 6.00
CA LYS A 509 12.09 -13.31 6.20
C LYS A 509 13.00 -13.80 5.08
N ILE A 510 12.96 -15.10 4.78
CA ILE A 510 13.75 -15.69 3.69
C ILE A 510 13.30 -15.15 2.34
N GLN A 511 11.99 -14.94 2.11
CA GLN A 511 11.51 -14.24 0.91
C GLN A 511 12.14 -12.85 0.78
N ALA A 512 12.15 -12.05 1.85
CA ALA A 512 12.74 -10.71 1.82
C ALA A 512 14.25 -10.73 1.50
N VAL A 513 14.99 -11.70 2.05
CA VAL A 513 16.44 -11.88 1.76
C VAL A 513 16.66 -12.26 0.29
N VAL A 514 15.92 -13.25 -0.22
CA VAL A 514 16.00 -13.69 -1.62
C VAL A 514 15.63 -12.56 -2.57
N GLU A 515 14.55 -11.83 -2.30
CA GLU A 515 14.13 -10.67 -3.09
C GLU A 515 15.18 -9.56 -3.12
N MET A 516 15.80 -9.27 -1.98
CA MET A 516 16.82 -8.21 -1.88
C MET A 516 18.08 -8.59 -2.67
N LEU A 517 18.59 -9.80 -2.49
CA LEU A 517 19.74 -10.30 -3.25
C LEU A 517 19.44 -10.35 -4.74
N LEU A 518 18.26 -10.85 -5.12
CA LEU A 518 17.85 -10.91 -6.52
C LEU A 518 17.68 -9.51 -7.13
N LEU A 519 17.17 -8.54 -6.38
CA LEU A 519 17.06 -7.14 -6.82
C LEU A 519 18.43 -6.51 -7.05
N ASP A 520 19.40 -6.76 -6.17
CA ASP A 520 20.78 -6.28 -6.33
C ASP A 520 21.42 -6.89 -7.57
N ILE A 521 21.33 -8.22 -7.73
CA ILE A 521 21.82 -8.94 -8.90
C ILE A 521 21.19 -8.38 -10.18
N MET A 522 19.86 -8.26 -10.21
CA MET A 522 19.13 -7.72 -11.37
C MET A 522 19.44 -6.26 -11.67
N SER A 523 19.86 -5.48 -10.68
CA SER A 523 20.25 -4.09 -10.86
C SER A 523 21.67 -3.95 -11.46
N ILE A 524 22.51 -4.98 -11.36
CA ILE A 524 23.86 -5.03 -11.95
C ILE A 524 23.81 -5.38 -13.45
N PHE A 525 22.86 -6.24 -13.86
CA PHE A 525 22.70 -6.62 -15.27
C PHE A 525 22.36 -5.41 -16.16
N LYS A 526 23.10 -5.26 -17.28
CA LYS A 526 22.92 -4.16 -18.23
C LYS A 526 21.78 -4.42 -19.22
N ASP A 527 21.74 -5.63 -19.79
CA ASP A 527 20.81 -5.99 -20.86
C ASP A 527 19.66 -6.88 -20.35
N LEU A 528 18.75 -6.25 -19.61
CA LEU A 528 17.48 -6.87 -19.24
C LEU A 528 16.45 -6.64 -20.34
N THR A 529 15.92 -7.73 -20.90
CA THR A 529 14.89 -7.64 -21.93
C THR A 529 13.63 -6.99 -21.36
N HIS A 530 13.16 -5.95 -22.03
CA HIS A 530 11.92 -5.27 -21.66
C HIS A 530 10.71 -5.98 -22.28
N ASN A 531 9.96 -6.71 -21.45
CA ASN A 531 8.82 -7.50 -21.92
C ASN A 531 7.53 -7.09 -21.20
N LEU A 532 6.82 -6.10 -21.77
CA LEU A 532 5.53 -5.62 -21.21
C LEU A 532 4.49 -6.74 -21.11
N LEU A 533 4.56 -7.72 -22.00
CA LEU A 533 3.58 -8.81 -22.13
C LEU A 533 3.99 -10.09 -21.40
N SER A 534 5.04 -10.03 -20.57
CA SER A 534 5.43 -11.14 -19.68
C SER A 534 4.32 -11.58 -18.73
N ILE A 535 3.31 -10.75 -18.50
CA ILE A 535 2.10 -11.07 -17.71
C ILE A 535 1.14 -12.01 -18.47
N GLU A 536 1.31 -12.15 -19.79
CA GLU A 536 0.30 -12.71 -20.70
C GLU A 536 0.57 -14.14 -21.15
N GLU A 537 1.76 -14.69 -20.98
CA GLU A 537 2.02 -16.10 -21.28
C GLU A 537 1.64 -16.97 -20.08
N ASN A 538 1.07 -18.15 -20.31
CA ASN A 538 0.67 -19.13 -19.28
C ASN A 538 1.86 -19.70 -18.48
N SER A 539 3.00 -19.04 -18.53
CA SER A 539 4.20 -19.36 -17.77
C SER A 539 4.39 -18.23 -16.74
N PRO A 540 4.19 -18.51 -15.44
CA PRO A 540 4.38 -17.54 -14.37
C PRO A 540 5.88 -17.32 -14.18
N VAL A 541 6.50 -16.57 -15.10
CA VAL A 541 7.91 -16.27 -15.00
C VAL A 541 8.09 -14.79 -15.23
N LEU A 542 8.05 -14.05 -14.12
CA LEU A 542 8.70 -12.76 -14.02
C LEU A 542 10.16 -12.92 -14.48
N VAL A 543 10.54 -12.30 -15.60
CA VAL A 543 11.92 -12.33 -16.12
C VAL A 543 12.38 -10.94 -16.54
N GLY A 544 13.70 -10.77 -16.69
CA GLY A 544 14.28 -9.55 -17.25
C GLY A 544 13.90 -8.29 -16.46
N SER A 545 13.54 -7.23 -17.18
CA SER A 545 13.20 -5.95 -16.52
C SER A 545 11.89 -6.04 -15.72
N SER A 546 10.97 -6.93 -16.10
CA SER A 546 9.70 -7.11 -15.39
C SER A 546 9.93 -7.68 -13.99
N LEU A 547 10.83 -8.65 -13.84
CA LEU A 547 11.24 -9.17 -12.54
C LEU A 547 11.89 -8.08 -11.69
N ARG A 548 12.91 -7.39 -12.23
CA ARG A 548 13.58 -6.29 -11.52
C ARG A 548 12.58 -5.23 -11.06
N ASN A 549 11.68 -4.81 -11.94
CA ASN A 549 10.68 -3.80 -11.64
C ASN A 549 9.66 -4.32 -10.62
N HIS A 550 9.25 -5.59 -10.67
CA HIS A 550 8.40 -6.18 -9.65
C HIS A 550 9.07 -6.20 -8.28
N LEU A 551 10.35 -6.60 -8.21
CA LEU A 551 11.14 -6.59 -6.97
C LEU A 551 11.33 -5.18 -6.42
N ALA A 552 11.64 -4.21 -7.28
CA ALA A 552 11.87 -2.82 -6.87
C ALA A 552 10.59 -2.10 -6.46
N HIS A 553 9.51 -2.27 -7.23
CA HIS A 553 8.30 -1.49 -7.04
C HIS A 553 7.23 -2.19 -6.21
N GLY A 554 7.19 -3.52 -6.14
CA GLY A 554 6.05 -4.24 -5.55
C GLY A 554 4.78 -3.95 -6.35
N ASN A 555 4.51 -4.77 -7.36
CA ASN A 555 3.35 -4.56 -8.21
C ASN A 555 2.26 -5.59 -7.91
N VAL A 556 1.25 -5.13 -7.17
CA VAL A 556 0.06 -5.87 -6.72
C VAL A 556 -0.66 -6.54 -7.89
N LEU A 557 -0.56 -5.99 -9.10
CA LEU A 557 -1.11 -6.62 -10.30
C LEU A 557 -0.58 -8.03 -10.51
N PHE A 558 0.71 -8.28 -10.26
CA PHE A 558 1.29 -9.62 -10.44
C PHE A 558 0.77 -10.63 -9.42
N ASP A 559 0.49 -10.18 -8.20
CA ASP A 559 -0.09 -11.05 -7.16
C ASP A 559 -1.51 -11.50 -7.56
N ILE A 560 -2.32 -10.59 -8.11
CA ILE A 560 -3.69 -10.88 -8.58
C ILE A 560 -3.69 -11.75 -9.84
N LEU A 561 -2.72 -11.54 -10.74
CA LEU A 561 -2.72 -12.15 -12.07
C LEU A 561 -1.98 -13.47 -12.15
N GLN A 562 -0.92 -13.68 -11.35
CA GLN A 562 -0.05 -14.87 -11.46
C GLN A 562 -0.24 -15.89 -10.33
N ASN A 563 -1.11 -15.62 -9.34
CA ASN A 563 -1.42 -16.48 -8.19
C ASN A 563 -0.22 -16.92 -7.30
N LYS A 564 1.04 -16.83 -7.74
CA LYS A 564 2.27 -17.23 -7.03
C LYS A 564 3.52 -16.43 -7.49
N SER A 565 3.55 -15.13 -7.25
CA SER A 565 4.72 -14.27 -7.55
C SER A 565 6.00 -14.74 -6.85
N SER A 566 5.89 -15.23 -5.61
CA SER A 566 6.98 -15.84 -4.83
C SER A 566 7.63 -17.04 -5.52
N LEU A 567 6.84 -17.87 -6.21
CA LEU A 567 7.33 -19.01 -7.00
C LEU A 567 8.18 -18.53 -8.18
N SER A 568 7.73 -17.49 -8.88
CA SER A 568 8.48 -16.89 -9.99
C SER A 568 9.84 -16.36 -9.52
N ILE A 569 9.86 -15.70 -8.37
CA ILE A 569 11.07 -15.11 -7.76
C ILE A 569 12.07 -16.21 -7.42
N VAL A 570 11.66 -17.26 -6.70
CA VAL A 570 12.57 -18.33 -6.28
C VAL A 570 13.05 -19.21 -7.45
N ILE A 571 12.23 -19.41 -8.48
CA ILE A 571 12.64 -20.09 -9.72
C ILE A 571 13.75 -19.30 -10.42
N ASN A 572 13.61 -17.98 -10.53
CA ASN A 572 14.67 -17.15 -11.11
C ASN A 572 15.94 -17.14 -10.26
N ALA A 573 15.81 -17.08 -8.94
CA ALA A 573 16.94 -17.16 -8.02
C ALA A 573 17.72 -18.46 -8.22
N LYS A 574 17.02 -19.61 -8.22
CA LYS A 574 17.60 -20.93 -8.52
C LYS A 574 18.28 -20.95 -9.88
N LYS A 575 17.64 -20.39 -10.92
CA LYS A 575 18.19 -20.36 -12.28
C LYS A 575 19.49 -19.58 -12.37
N ILE A 576 19.56 -18.41 -11.73
CA ILE A 576 20.78 -17.57 -11.71
C ILE A 576 21.95 -18.32 -11.07
N VAL A 577 21.71 -18.98 -9.93
CA VAL A 577 22.74 -19.75 -9.22
C VAL A 577 23.20 -20.97 -10.03
N THR A 578 22.26 -21.72 -10.59
CA THR A 578 22.58 -22.96 -11.34
C THR A 578 23.24 -22.72 -12.70
N GLU A 579 22.83 -21.67 -13.43
CA GLU A 579 23.38 -21.37 -14.77
C GLU A 579 24.62 -20.47 -14.74
N LYS A 580 25.05 -19.97 -13.55
CA LYS A 580 26.18 -19.03 -13.38
C LYS A 580 26.17 -17.91 -14.43
N ILE A 581 25.04 -17.21 -14.51
CA ILE A 581 24.74 -16.28 -15.60
C ILE A 581 25.71 -15.10 -15.59
N ASP A 582 26.47 -14.93 -16.68
CA ASP A 582 27.37 -13.79 -16.88
C ASP A 582 26.59 -12.47 -17.07
N HIS A 583 27.08 -11.37 -16.46
CA HIS A 583 26.51 -10.02 -16.50
C HIS A 583 26.27 -9.44 -17.90
N GLN A 584 26.95 -9.98 -18.92
CA GLN A 584 26.80 -9.59 -20.33
C GLN A 584 25.69 -10.37 -21.07
N LYS A 585 25.18 -11.45 -20.48
CA LYS A 585 24.13 -12.26 -21.09
C LYS A 585 22.80 -11.51 -21.03
N LYS A 586 22.12 -11.41 -22.17
CA LYS A 586 20.76 -10.88 -22.24
C LYS A 586 19.78 -11.80 -21.50
N ILE A 587 19.08 -11.27 -20.50
CA ILE A 587 18.10 -12.03 -19.70
C ILE A 587 16.68 -11.73 -20.21
N GLY A 588 15.92 -12.80 -20.44
CA GLY A 588 14.53 -12.75 -20.90
C GLY A 588 14.38 -12.91 -22.42
N LYS A 589 13.13 -13.15 -22.85
CA LYS A 589 12.74 -13.26 -24.27
C LYS A 589 11.79 -12.11 -24.60
N LEU A 590 11.96 -11.50 -25.78
CA LEU A 590 11.02 -10.49 -26.27
C LEU A 590 9.76 -11.21 -26.76
N ILE A 591 8.60 -10.82 -26.24
CA ILE A 591 7.29 -11.26 -26.75
C ILE A 591 6.76 -10.16 -27.66
N SER A 592 6.26 -10.56 -28.83
CA SER A 592 5.63 -9.64 -29.78
C SER A 592 4.31 -9.10 -29.22
N ASN A 593 4.08 -7.80 -29.38
CA ASN A 593 2.81 -7.17 -28.99
C ASN A 593 1.73 -7.40 -30.04
N ASP A 594 0.85 -8.37 -29.76
CA ASP A 594 -0.26 -8.75 -30.63
C ASP A 594 -1.62 -8.60 -29.91
N PRO A 595 -2.30 -7.45 -30.11
CA PRO A 595 -3.62 -7.20 -29.54
C PRO A 595 -4.69 -8.21 -29.96
N ILE A 596 -4.58 -8.82 -31.15
CA ILE A 596 -5.53 -9.81 -31.64
C ILE A 596 -5.36 -11.11 -30.88
N LYS A 597 -4.11 -11.57 -30.71
CA LYS A 597 -3.77 -12.73 -29.90
C LYS A 597 -4.26 -12.55 -28.46
N LEU A 598 -4.09 -11.35 -27.90
CA LEU A 598 -4.56 -11.01 -26.56
C LEU A 598 -6.08 -11.10 -26.41
N LYS A 599 -6.82 -10.50 -27.34
CA LYS A 599 -8.27 -10.57 -27.36
C LYS A 599 -8.74 -12.01 -27.51
N THR A 600 -8.15 -12.74 -28.45
CA THR A 600 -8.48 -14.16 -28.70
C THR A 600 -8.25 -15.01 -27.45
N LYS A 601 -7.15 -14.77 -26.74
CA LYS A 601 -6.85 -15.44 -25.48
C LYS A 601 -7.87 -15.13 -24.38
N CYS A 602 -8.19 -13.86 -24.14
CA CYS A 602 -9.21 -13.49 -23.16
C CYS A 602 -10.57 -14.14 -23.53
N ASP A 603 -10.93 -14.17 -24.81
CA ASP A 603 -12.16 -14.82 -25.29
C ASP A 603 -12.13 -16.35 -25.12
N GLN A 604 -10.98 -17.01 -25.26
CA GLN A 604 -10.80 -18.45 -25.00
C GLN A 604 -10.91 -18.76 -23.50
N GLU A 605 -10.25 -17.98 -22.64
CA GLU A 605 -10.30 -18.17 -21.18
C GLU A 605 -11.72 -17.94 -20.64
N LEU A 606 -12.46 -16.98 -21.21
CA LEU A 606 -13.88 -16.78 -20.88
C LEU A 606 -14.74 -18.00 -21.22
N LYS A 607 -14.51 -18.65 -22.37
CA LYS A 607 -15.23 -19.87 -22.72
C LYS A 607 -14.98 -21.00 -21.74
N ILE A 608 -13.75 -21.12 -21.23
CA ILE A 608 -13.41 -22.12 -20.19
C ILE A 608 -14.21 -21.85 -18.92
N ILE A 609 -14.29 -20.59 -18.49
CA ILE A 609 -15.09 -20.17 -17.33
C ILE A 609 -16.58 -20.46 -17.57
N ASP A 610 -17.12 -20.13 -18.75
CA ASP A 610 -18.52 -20.39 -19.09
C ASP A 610 -18.84 -21.90 -19.07
N VAL A 611 -17.94 -22.75 -19.58
CA VAL A 611 -18.07 -24.22 -19.52
C VAL A 611 -18.02 -24.73 -18.08
N GLN A 612 -17.14 -24.18 -17.24
CA GLN A 612 -17.04 -24.55 -15.83
C GLN A 612 -18.27 -24.13 -15.02
N ASN A 613 -18.79 -22.92 -15.23
CA ASN A 613 -20.02 -22.45 -14.59
C ASN A 613 -21.23 -23.28 -15.02
N SER A 614 -21.29 -23.68 -16.29
CA SER A 614 -22.34 -24.59 -16.79
C SER A 614 -22.34 -25.93 -16.04
N LEU A 615 -21.16 -26.47 -15.69
CA LEU A 615 -21.06 -27.66 -14.85
C LEU A 615 -21.61 -27.40 -13.44
N PHE A 616 -21.23 -26.29 -12.81
CA PHE A 616 -21.71 -25.95 -11.47
C PHE A 616 -23.22 -25.75 -11.41
N ASP A 617 -23.80 -25.07 -12.40
CA ASP A 617 -25.25 -24.91 -12.51
C ASP A 617 -25.94 -26.26 -12.74
N ALA A 618 -25.42 -27.11 -13.64
CA ALA A 618 -25.96 -28.44 -13.89
C ALA A 618 -25.97 -29.32 -12.63
N LEU A 619 -24.91 -29.25 -11.81
CA LEU A 619 -24.82 -29.95 -10.53
C LEU A 619 -25.85 -29.41 -9.52
N LYS A 620 -25.97 -28.09 -9.42
CA LYS A 620 -26.92 -27.42 -8.54
C LYS A 620 -28.38 -27.76 -8.88
N TYR A 621 -28.71 -27.87 -10.17
CA TYR A 621 -30.05 -28.22 -10.65
C TYR A 621 -30.27 -29.73 -10.82
N GLY A 622 -29.25 -30.56 -10.59
CA GLY A 622 -29.38 -32.02 -10.64
C GLY A 622 -29.54 -32.60 -12.06
N SER A 623 -29.01 -31.94 -13.08
CA SER A 623 -29.15 -32.28 -14.50
C SER A 623 -27.98 -33.14 -14.99
N LEU A 624 -28.15 -34.47 -15.00
CA LEU A 624 -27.08 -35.42 -15.39
C LEU A 624 -26.61 -35.23 -16.84
N GLU A 625 -27.53 -34.96 -17.76
CA GLU A 625 -27.20 -34.73 -19.17
C GLU A 625 -26.31 -33.50 -19.37
N GLU A 626 -26.62 -32.41 -18.66
CA GLU A 626 -25.83 -31.18 -18.73
C GLU A 626 -24.48 -31.31 -18.03
N VAL A 627 -24.39 -32.12 -16.96
CA VAL A 627 -23.11 -32.48 -16.35
C VAL A 627 -22.23 -33.22 -17.35
N LYS A 628 -22.73 -34.29 -17.98
CA LYS A 628 -21.99 -35.04 -19.01
C LYS A 628 -21.53 -34.13 -20.14
N LYS A 629 -22.43 -33.30 -20.67
CA LYS A 629 -22.14 -32.34 -21.74
C LYS A 629 -21.07 -31.32 -21.35
N SER A 630 -21.05 -30.87 -20.09
CA SER A 630 -20.05 -29.90 -19.62
C SER A 630 -18.68 -30.55 -19.45
N ILE A 631 -18.63 -31.80 -18.97
CA ILE A 631 -17.40 -32.60 -18.87
C ILE A 631 -16.83 -32.91 -20.27
N GLU A 632 -17.69 -33.30 -21.23
CA GLU A 632 -17.30 -33.50 -22.63
C GLU A 632 -16.71 -32.24 -23.27
N LYS A 633 -17.17 -31.06 -22.83
CA LYS A 633 -16.62 -29.75 -23.24
C LYS A 633 -15.35 -29.34 -22.48
N GLY A 634 -14.87 -30.18 -21.55
CA GLY A 634 -13.62 -29.96 -20.82
C GLY A 634 -13.75 -29.27 -19.45
N ALA A 635 -14.95 -29.25 -18.85
CA ALA A 635 -15.11 -28.78 -17.47
C ALA A 635 -14.33 -29.67 -16.49
N ASP A 636 -13.67 -29.07 -15.50
CA ASP A 636 -12.91 -29.78 -14.48
C ASP A 636 -13.79 -30.02 -13.25
N LEU A 637 -14.02 -31.30 -12.91
CA LEU A 637 -14.78 -31.72 -11.74
C LEU A 637 -14.10 -31.31 -10.42
N LYS A 638 -12.78 -31.15 -10.41
CA LYS A 638 -12.00 -30.76 -9.23
C LYS A 638 -11.80 -29.25 -9.12
N ALA A 639 -12.30 -28.48 -10.08
CA ALA A 639 -12.21 -27.04 -10.06
C ALA A 639 -12.93 -26.46 -8.84
N ARG A 640 -12.48 -25.28 -8.45
CA ARG A 640 -13.07 -24.48 -7.39
C ARG A 640 -13.50 -23.16 -7.95
N ASN A 641 -14.68 -22.71 -7.54
CA ASN A 641 -15.12 -21.38 -7.91
C ASN A 641 -14.41 -20.28 -7.09
N GLN A 642 -14.74 -19.01 -7.34
CA GLN A 642 -14.22 -17.85 -6.59
C GLN A 642 -14.47 -17.88 -5.07
N HIS A 643 -15.46 -18.66 -4.61
CA HIS A 643 -15.79 -18.88 -3.20
C HIS A 643 -15.17 -20.16 -2.63
N LEU A 644 -14.23 -20.77 -3.38
CA LEU A 644 -13.60 -22.05 -3.07
C LEU A 644 -14.57 -23.24 -3.06
N TRP A 645 -15.79 -23.09 -3.59
CA TRP A 645 -16.76 -24.17 -3.70
C TRP A 645 -16.37 -25.11 -4.84
N THR A 646 -16.41 -26.39 -4.54
CA THR A 646 -16.18 -27.49 -5.49
C THR A 646 -17.50 -27.94 -6.10
N SER A 647 -17.41 -28.78 -7.14
CA SER A 647 -18.55 -29.52 -7.70
C SER A 647 -19.43 -30.19 -6.63
N LEU A 648 -18.82 -30.74 -5.58
CA LEU A 648 -19.56 -31.36 -4.46
C LEU A 648 -20.44 -30.37 -3.69
N HIS A 649 -19.99 -29.13 -3.49
CA HIS A 649 -20.80 -28.12 -2.80
C HIS A 649 -22.07 -27.79 -3.60
N PHE A 650 -21.94 -27.68 -4.92
CA PHE A 650 -23.07 -27.44 -5.82
C PHE A 650 -23.99 -28.66 -5.93
N ALA A 651 -23.42 -29.86 -6.03
CA ALA A 651 -24.20 -31.10 -6.05
C ALA A 651 -25.01 -31.29 -4.77
N ALA A 652 -24.43 -31.00 -3.60
CA ALA A 652 -25.13 -31.06 -2.32
C ALA A 652 -26.23 -30.00 -2.17
N GLN A 653 -26.12 -28.87 -2.89
CA GLN A 653 -27.19 -27.89 -2.98
C GLN A 653 -28.37 -28.41 -3.82
N GLY A 654 -28.10 -29.30 -4.78
CA GLY A 654 -29.10 -30.01 -5.56
C GLY A 654 -29.71 -31.17 -4.78
N GLY A 655 -31.04 -31.27 -4.76
CA GLY A 655 -31.75 -32.33 -4.01
C GLY A 655 -31.74 -33.71 -4.67
N ASN A 656 -30.85 -33.98 -5.63
CA ASN A 656 -30.93 -35.18 -6.48
C ASN A 656 -29.97 -36.29 -6.03
N LYS A 657 -30.53 -37.39 -5.48
CA LYS A 657 -29.78 -38.56 -4.98
C LYS A 657 -28.89 -39.26 -6.03
N GLN A 658 -29.18 -39.11 -7.32
CA GLN A 658 -28.36 -39.74 -8.38
C GLN A 658 -26.98 -39.08 -8.56
N MET A 659 -26.74 -37.91 -7.96
CA MET A 659 -25.45 -37.22 -7.99
C MET A 659 -24.43 -37.74 -6.96
N GLU A 660 -24.81 -38.69 -6.10
CA GLU A 660 -23.92 -39.32 -5.10
C GLU A 660 -22.74 -40.10 -5.72
N PHE A 661 -22.82 -40.41 -7.02
CA PHE A 661 -21.85 -41.24 -7.74
C PHE A 661 -20.70 -40.48 -8.42
N PHE A 662 -20.71 -39.14 -8.40
CA PHE A 662 -19.62 -38.28 -8.88
C PHE A 662 -18.85 -37.68 -7.70
#